data_AF-A0A1S6HEE6-F1
#
_entry.id   AF-A0A1S6HEE6-F1
#
_cell.length_a   1.000
_cell.length_b   1.000
_cell.length_c   1.000
_cell.angle_alpha   90.00
_cell.angle_beta   90.00
_cell.angle_gamma   90.00
#
_symmetry.space_group_name_H-M   'P 1'
#
loop_
_entity.id
_entity.type
_entity.pdbx_description
1 polymer ?
#
loop_
_entity_poly.entity_id
_entity_poly.type
_entity_poly.pdbx_seq_one_letter_code
_entity_poly.pdbx_strand_id
1 'polypeptide(L)'
;MILGKIAGKTSTLEFNFVANTDVNKFDYVQTVNKDNYVLAQILEIEKTNETTAKCNIIGYREDNRLKQLLNPLNPGSEVLMADNEFIQDVLNLKKRENSAFIGKLNRYDLNVYLDLDRLLTKHVSILAKSGSGKSYASGVLVEEILERGIPLLIIDPHAEYLSLKEKNENIEELSKFGLSPKNFSEKVRVYSPNIQDNPDAIPLRLSNFNLSSQEIIHILPTKLSNVQLSLLYSCLNDVDRIDFNKLILDLEMEENPMKYNLINTVKYLEKLNLFSDSPTSLNDLISPGKCSVINLRGVYAELQEVVVYKLMKDLFEERKKGNVPPFFTIIEEAHNYLPERSFGEAKSSRILRQIASEGRKFGLGLCVISQRPSRLDKSVISQTSTQIILKVTNPNDLRALASSVEGLTYNSEKEIQNLEIGTALITGVSEMPLFVNIRPRMTKHGGEATNMLEAVNEGERGELMQVIKQKISRQDMELIGENMKAKLIPCLYIQSDDFNLLFNLNNGKLVKNIKNGDGAEVIKEINLSSSQKRIFDTALSLKEFSAAEMFSKSGVQFSDLHSTLNILCEKRYLVKEGNNFRLGENFRVDLNEFSIYDKPEFKRVEGEKVEKKVKVYDVLNFVNNLAKVNSYKECWLEIYALTLCER
;
A
#
# COMPACT_ATOMS: atom_id res chain seq x y z
N MET A 1 -8.36 -42.24 26.29
CA MET A 1 -8.15 -43.44 25.43
C MET A 1 -6.69 -43.86 25.56
N ILE A 2 -6.41 -45.13 25.84
CA ILE A 2 -5.03 -45.66 25.88
C ILE A 2 -4.58 -45.90 24.44
N LEU A 3 -3.41 -45.36 24.08
CA LEU A 3 -2.82 -45.48 22.74
C LEU A 3 -1.75 -46.55 22.67
N GLY A 4 -1.09 -46.85 23.79
CA GLY A 4 0.02 -47.79 23.83
C GLY A 4 0.81 -47.77 25.12
N LYS A 5 2.03 -48.31 25.09
CA LYS A 5 2.95 -48.35 26.24
C LYS A 5 4.36 -47.90 25.89
N ILE A 6 4.99 -47.18 26.80
CA ILE A 6 6.38 -46.73 26.66
C ILE A 6 7.30 -47.94 26.49
N ALA A 7 8.19 -47.87 25.51
CA ALA A 7 9.12 -48.94 25.17
C ALA A 7 10.52 -48.40 24.90
N GLY A 8 11.52 -49.23 25.19
CA GLY A 8 12.92 -48.90 24.95
C GLY A 8 13.47 -47.83 25.91
N LYS A 9 14.45 -47.06 25.42
CA LYS A 9 15.14 -46.03 26.20
C LYS A 9 14.28 -44.79 26.36
N THR A 10 14.16 -44.31 27.59
CA THR A 10 13.52 -43.05 27.94
C THR A 10 14.55 -42.05 28.47
N SER A 11 14.22 -40.76 28.36
CA SER A 11 14.97 -39.67 28.97
C SER A 11 14.00 -38.67 29.62
N THR A 12 14.52 -37.55 30.10
CA THR A 12 13.71 -36.43 30.60
C THR A 12 13.12 -35.57 29.49
N LEU A 13 13.58 -35.73 28.25
CA LEU A 13 13.16 -34.93 27.09
C LEU A 13 12.38 -35.76 26.06
N GLU A 14 12.63 -37.05 25.96
CA GLU A 14 12.02 -37.89 24.93
C GLU A 14 11.78 -39.32 25.42
N PHE A 15 10.76 -39.96 24.84
CA PHE A 15 10.50 -41.38 24.98
C PHE A 15 9.89 -41.94 23.69
N ASN A 16 9.93 -43.26 23.55
CA ASN A 16 9.21 -43.96 22.49
C ASN A 16 8.10 -44.82 23.10
N PHE A 17 7.01 -45.01 22.38
CA PHE A 17 5.97 -45.97 22.77
C PHE A 17 5.54 -46.83 21.58
N VAL A 18 5.15 -48.07 21.86
CA VAL A 18 4.51 -48.95 20.88
C VAL A 18 3.03 -48.63 20.89
N ALA A 19 2.52 -48.16 19.75
CA ALA A 19 1.13 -47.79 19.56
C ALA A 19 0.29 -49.01 19.17
N ASN A 20 -0.79 -49.23 19.91
CA ASN A 20 -1.78 -50.28 19.67
C ASN A 20 -2.97 -49.79 18.83
N THR A 21 -3.03 -48.48 18.59
CA THR A 21 -4.07 -47.81 17.80
C THR A 21 -3.42 -46.87 16.81
N ASP A 22 -4.18 -46.40 15.83
CA ASP A 22 -3.71 -45.35 14.94
C ASP A 22 -3.41 -44.07 15.75
N VAL A 23 -2.24 -43.50 15.47
CA VAL A 23 -1.74 -42.27 16.07
C VAL A 23 -1.21 -41.37 14.97
N ASN A 24 -1.18 -40.06 15.20
CA ASN A 24 -0.69 -39.13 14.20
C ASN A 24 0.45 -38.27 14.74
N LYS A 25 1.29 -37.83 13.81
CA LYS A 25 2.32 -36.85 14.10
C LYS A 25 1.68 -35.56 14.61
N PHE A 26 2.28 -34.99 15.65
CA PHE A 26 1.86 -33.82 16.41
C PHE A 26 0.64 -33.98 17.34
N ASP A 27 0.09 -35.19 17.47
CA ASP A 27 -0.91 -35.45 18.51
C ASP A 27 -0.25 -35.29 19.90
N TYR A 28 -0.96 -34.64 20.82
CA TYR A 28 -0.60 -34.54 22.22
C TYR A 28 -1.05 -35.79 22.97
N VAL A 29 -0.12 -36.34 23.73
CA VAL A 29 -0.33 -37.53 24.56
C VAL A 29 0.03 -37.21 26.00
N GLN A 30 -0.51 -38.01 26.91
CA GLN A 30 -0.19 -37.93 28.33
C GLN A 30 0.22 -39.28 28.89
N THR A 31 1.07 -39.24 29.90
CA THR A 31 1.51 -40.43 30.62
C THR A 31 1.78 -40.08 32.08
N VAL A 32 1.71 -41.08 32.96
CA VAL A 32 1.89 -40.88 34.39
C VAL A 32 3.38 -40.94 34.74
N ASN A 33 3.83 -39.96 35.51
CA ASN A 33 5.11 -40.01 36.20
C ASN A 33 4.89 -39.83 37.70
N LYS A 34 5.03 -40.92 38.46
CA LYS A 34 4.70 -40.96 39.89
C LYS A 34 3.27 -40.48 40.12
N ASP A 35 3.09 -39.30 40.70
CA ASP A 35 1.79 -38.74 41.08
C ASP A 35 1.26 -37.72 40.07
N ASN A 36 2.01 -37.39 39.01
CA ASN A 36 1.66 -36.34 38.05
C ASN A 36 1.45 -36.91 36.63
N TYR A 37 0.46 -36.36 35.93
CA TYR A 37 0.36 -36.53 34.48
C TYR A 37 1.32 -35.60 33.77
N VAL A 38 1.97 -36.10 32.73
CA VAL A 38 2.96 -35.37 31.93
C VAL A 38 2.47 -35.30 30.49
N LEU A 39 2.44 -34.09 29.94
CA LEU A 39 2.15 -33.86 28.54
C LEU A 39 3.39 -34.13 27.69
N ALA A 40 3.16 -34.76 26.54
CA ALA A 40 4.16 -34.95 25.49
C ALA A 40 3.50 -34.81 24.11
N GLN A 41 4.31 -34.65 23.07
CA GLN A 41 3.84 -34.57 21.70
C GLN A 41 4.55 -35.59 20.82
N ILE A 42 3.80 -36.27 19.95
CA ILE A 42 4.34 -37.20 18.97
C ILE A 42 5.12 -36.41 17.90
N LEU A 43 6.42 -36.67 17.77
CA LEU A 43 7.29 -36.04 16.78
C LEU A 43 7.43 -36.86 15.50
N GLU A 44 7.51 -38.19 15.62
CA GLU A 44 7.75 -39.07 14.49
C GLU A 44 7.04 -40.40 14.72
N ILE A 45 6.57 -41.02 13.65
CA ILE A 45 5.92 -42.33 13.68
C ILE A 45 6.67 -43.21 12.69
N GLU A 46 7.15 -44.34 13.17
CA GLU A 46 7.80 -45.35 12.38
C GLU A 46 6.93 -46.61 12.37
N LYS A 47 6.79 -47.22 11.19
CA LYS A 47 5.99 -48.44 11.01
C LYS A 47 6.87 -49.54 10.45
N THR A 48 7.03 -50.60 11.22
CA THR A 48 7.68 -51.84 10.79
C THR A 48 6.65 -52.99 10.91
N ASN A 49 6.91 -53.99 11.75
CA ASN A 49 5.90 -54.97 12.17
C ASN A 49 4.95 -54.39 13.22
N GLU A 50 5.44 -53.40 13.98
CA GLU A 50 4.69 -52.64 14.98
C GLU A 50 4.75 -51.15 14.62
N THR A 51 3.80 -50.38 15.14
CA THR A 51 3.81 -48.91 15.01
C THR A 51 4.47 -48.33 16.25
N THR A 52 5.60 -47.64 16.07
CA THR A 52 6.33 -46.98 17.17
C THR A 52 6.28 -45.47 16.99
N ALA A 53 5.97 -44.75 18.06
CA ALA A 53 5.88 -43.29 18.05
C ALA A 53 6.92 -42.69 18.98
N LYS A 54 7.74 -41.79 18.43
CA LYS A 54 8.72 -40.99 19.17
C LYS A 54 8.04 -39.73 19.69
N CYS A 55 8.17 -39.48 20.98
CA CYS A 55 7.54 -38.35 21.66
C CYS A 55 8.57 -37.41 22.29
N ASN A 56 8.32 -36.11 22.18
CA ASN A 56 9.00 -35.08 22.96
C ASN A 56 8.18 -34.74 24.19
N ILE A 57 8.83 -34.75 25.35
CA ILE A 57 8.22 -34.47 26.65
C ILE A 57 8.15 -32.96 26.80
N ILE A 58 6.93 -32.48 27.03
CA ILE A 58 6.66 -31.07 27.29
C ILE A 58 6.80 -30.77 28.78
N GLY A 59 6.19 -31.62 29.62
CA GLY A 59 6.18 -31.46 31.06
C GLY A 59 4.77 -31.41 31.64
N TYR A 60 4.65 -30.82 32.81
CA TYR A 60 3.38 -30.66 33.53
C TYR A 60 3.36 -29.28 34.19
N ARG A 61 2.18 -28.79 34.54
CA ARG A 61 2.03 -27.47 35.16
C ARG A 61 1.79 -27.61 36.65
N GLU A 62 2.59 -26.91 37.44
CA GLU A 62 2.48 -26.84 38.90
C GLU A 62 2.77 -25.39 39.32
N ASP A 63 1.93 -24.81 40.17
CA ASP A 63 2.02 -23.40 40.59
C ASP A 63 2.09 -22.39 39.42
N ASN A 64 1.32 -22.62 38.36
CA ASN A 64 1.32 -21.81 37.12
C ASN A 64 2.69 -21.75 36.39
N ARG A 65 3.59 -22.70 36.65
CA ARG A 65 4.86 -22.84 35.93
C ARG A 65 4.90 -24.19 35.23
N LEU A 66 5.38 -24.22 34.00
CA LEU A 66 5.71 -25.48 33.36
C LEU A 66 6.94 -26.07 34.07
N LYS A 67 6.81 -27.29 34.56
CA LYS A 67 7.91 -28.06 35.14
C LYS A 67 8.32 -29.16 34.18
N GLN A 68 9.61 -29.22 33.91
CA GLN A 68 10.22 -30.33 33.17
C GLN A 68 10.47 -31.52 34.09
N LEU A 69 10.61 -32.69 33.47
CA LEU A 69 10.96 -33.90 34.18
C LEU A 69 12.42 -33.86 34.66
N LEU A 70 12.63 -34.22 35.93
CA LEU A 70 13.97 -34.43 36.50
C LEU A 70 14.42 -35.88 36.38
N ASN A 71 13.49 -36.81 36.20
CA ASN A 71 13.77 -38.24 36.06
C ASN A 71 13.04 -38.77 34.81
N PRO A 72 13.65 -39.72 34.07
CA PRO A 72 13.00 -40.36 32.93
C PRO A 72 11.71 -41.08 33.30
N LEU A 73 10.82 -41.24 32.32
CA LEU A 73 9.59 -42.02 32.44
C LEU A 73 9.90 -43.53 32.52
N ASN A 74 9.07 -44.29 33.24
CA ASN A 74 9.25 -45.73 33.37
C ASN A 74 8.81 -46.47 32.08
N PRO A 75 9.65 -47.35 31.50
CA PRO A 75 9.21 -48.27 30.46
C PRO A 75 8.01 -49.10 30.93
N GLY A 76 7.08 -49.38 30.02
CA GLY A 76 5.82 -50.07 30.30
C GLY A 76 4.68 -49.18 30.78
N SER A 77 4.94 -47.90 31.11
CA SER A 77 3.88 -46.95 31.46
C SER A 77 2.91 -46.74 30.31
N GLU A 78 1.63 -46.59 30.64
CA GLU A 78 0.59 -46.35 29.65
C GLU A 78 0.70 -44.93 29.06
N VAL A 79 0.48 -44.84 27.76
CA VAL A 79 0.40 -43.59 27.02
C VAL A 79 -1.04 -43.42 26.58
N LEU A 80 -1.65 -42.30 26.96
CA LEU A 80 -3.04 -41.97 26.66
C LEU A 80 -3.08 -40.74 25.74
N MET A 81 -4.18 -40.59 24.99
CA MET A 81 -4.49 -39.31 24.36
C MET A 81 -4.67 -38.25 25.45
N ALA A 82 -4.06 -37.08 25.27
CA ALA A 82 -4.25 -35.95 26.18
C ALA A 82 -5.63 -35.31 25.95
N ASP A 83 -6.32 -34.97 27.02
CA ASP A 83 -7.57 -34.23 26.94
C ASP A 83 -7.33 -32.72 26.72
N ASN A 84 -8.34 -32.06 26.16
CA ASN A 84 -8.25 -30.64 25.78
C ASN A 84 -8.00 -29.72 26.98
N GLU A 85 -8.55 -30.03 28.15
CA GLU A 85 -8.36 -29.22 29.36
C GLU A 85 -6.91 -29.29 29.84
N PHE A 86 -6.34 -30.50 29.87
CA PHE A 86 -4.94 -30.72 30.23
C PHE A 86 -3.98 -30.06 29.23
N ILE A 87 -4.23 -30.18 27.93
CA ILE A 87 -3.45 -29.49 26.89
C ILE A 87 -3.51 -27.98 27.10
N GLN A 88 -4.72 -27.42 27.28
CA GLN A 88 -4.92 -25.99 27.47
C GLN A 88 -4.22 -25.47 28.73
N ASP A 89 -4.23 -26.24 29.83
CA ASP A 89 -3.57 -25.86 31.07
C ASP A 89 -2.04 -25.89 30.93
N VAL A 90 -1.47 -27.01 30.49
CA VAL A 90 -0.01 -27.17 30.39
C VAL A 90 0.60 -26.16 29.41
N LEU A 91 -0.01 -26.00 28.23
CA LEU A 91 0.42 -25.05 27.20
C LEU A 91 0.03 -23.58 27.52
N ASN A 92 -0.72 -23.34 28.60
CA ASN A 92 -1.16 -22.02 29.03
C ASN A 92 -1.93 -21.25 27.93
N LEU A 93 -2.89 -21.92 27.29
CA LEU A 93 -3.72 -21.35 26.21
C LEU A 93 -4.99 -20.66 26.74
N LYS A 94 -5.00 -20.25 28.00
CA LYS A 94 -6.15 -19.57 28.61
C LYS A 94 -6.25 -18.13 28.09
N LYS A 95 -7.47 -17.70 27.76
CA LYS A 95 -7.76 -16.32 27.36
C LYS A 95 -7.49 -15.38 28.53
N ARG A 96 -6.73 -14.32 28.29
CA ARG A 96 -6.49 -13.20 29.22
C ARG A 96 -7.29 -11.97 28.78
N GLU A 97 -7.26 -10.91 29.58
CA GLU A 97 -7.97 -9.66 29.29
C GLU A 97 -7.52 -9.05 27.95
N ASN A 98 -6.21 -8.89 27.76
CA ASN A 98 -5.60 -8.32 26.54
C ASN A 98 -5.11 -9.41 25.56
N SER A 99 -5.94 -10.42 25.29
CA SER A 99 -5.58 -11.57 24.45
C SER A 99 -6.09 -11.47 23.01
N ALA A 100 -5.21 -11.38 22.01
CA ALA A 100 -5.54 -11.42 20.59
C ALA A 100 -5.79 -12.86 20.10
N PHE A 101 -6.97 -13.14 19.54
CA PHE A 101 -7.28 -14.47 18.99
C PHE A 101 -6.61 -14.65 17.63
N ILE A 102 -5.63 -15.54 17.54
CA ILE A 102 -4.85 -15.74 16.31
C ILE A 102 -5.34 -16.93 15.49
N GLY A 103 -5.97 -17.92 16.12
CA GLY A 103 -6.30 -19.18 15.47
C GLY A 103 -6.54 -20.31 16.45
N LYS A 104 -6.65 -21.53 15.91
CA LYS A 104 -6.80 -22.76 16.70
C LYS A 104 -5.52 -23.58 16.68
N LEU A 105 -5.22 -24.26 17.78
CA LEU A 105 -4.11 -25.20 17.87
C LEU A 105 -4.30 -26.27 16.79
N ASN A 106 -3.27 -26.53 15.99
CA ASN A 106 -3.42 -27.40 14.82
C ASN A 106 -3.94 -28.79 15.24
N ARG A 107 -4.97 -29.29 14.55
CA ARG A 107 -5.70 -30.54 14.84
C ARG A 107 -6.61 -30.55 16.09
N TYR A 108 -6.66 -29.46 16.86
CA TYR A 108 -7.46 -29.36 18.08
C TYR A 108 -8.44 -28.20 18.00
N ASP A 109 -9.62 -28.36 18.59
CA ASP A 109 -10.59 -27.26 18.77
C ASP A 109 -10.23 -26.41 20.01
N LEU A 110 -8.97 -25.97 20.08
CA LEU A 110 -8.41 -25.18 21.17
C LEU A 110 -7.96 -23.82 20.66
N ASN A 111 -8.53 -22.75 21.18
CA ASN A 111 -8.18 -21.40 20.78
C ASN A 111 -6.79 -21.01 21.28
N VAL A 112 -5.99 -20.42 20.41
CA VAL A 112 -4.68 -19.85 20.74
C VAL A 112 -4.80 -18.33 20.75
N TYR A 113 -4.29 -17.73 21.81
CA TYR A 113 -4.30 -16.29 22.00
C TYR A 113 -2.89 -15.73 22.16
N LEU A 114 -2.60 -14.61 21.51
CA LEU A 114 -1.39 -13.82 21.74
C LEU A 114 -1.66 -12.82 22.87
N ASP A 115 -0.72 -12.69 23.79
CA ASP A 115 -0.75 -11.66 24.84
C ASP A 115 -0.35 -10.32 24.21
N LEU A 116 -1.30 -9.39 24.07
CA LEU A 116 -1.03 -8.12 23.41
C LEU A 116 -0.12 -7.21 24.23
N ASP A 117 -0.17 -7.24 25.56
CA ASP A 117 0.73 -6.43 26.37
C ASP A 117 2.19 -6.84 26.13
N ARG A 118 2.41 -8.16 26.02
CA ARG A 118 3.72 -8.69 25.61
C ARG A 118 4.05 -8.32 24.15
N LEU A 119 3.11 -8.53 23.23
CA LEU A 119 3.30 -8.34 21.80
C LEU A 119 3.67 -6.90 21.44
N LEU A 120 2.92 -5.94 21.99
CA LEU A 120 3.07 -4.51 21.74
C LEU A 120 4.36 -3.95 22.33
N THR A 121 4.92 -4.60 23.36
CA THR A 121 6.14 -4.12 24.02
C THR A 121 7.40 -4.90 23.65
N LYS A 122 7.31 -6.10 23.08
CA LYS A 122 8.47 -6.97 22.85
C LYS A 122 8.65 -7.43 21.40
N HIS A 123 8.10 -6.67 20.46
CA HIS A 123 8.26 -6.82 19.01
C HIS A 123 7.81 -8.19 18.44
N VAL A 124 7.51 -8.20 17.16
CA VAL A 124 6.98 -9.37 16.42
C VAL A 124 7.74 -9.53 15.12
N SER A 125 7.93 -10.77 14.68
CA SER A 125 8.25 -11.05 13.28
C SER A 125 7.22 -11.97 12.64
N ILE A 126 6.91 -11.72 11.37
CA ILE A 126 6.09 -12.60 10.52
C ILE A 126 6.94 -13.00 9.32
N LEU A 127 7.23 -14.30 9.21
CA LEU A 127 8.27 -14.82 8.31
C LEU A 127 7.68 -15.96 7.48
N ALA A 128 7.67 -15.83 6.15
CA ALA A 128 7.16 -16.89 5.26
C ALA A 128 7.59 -16.73 3.80
N LYS A 129 7.54 -17.78 2.97
CA LYS A 129 7.67 -17.61 1.51
C LYS A 129 6.48 -16.84 0.90
N SER A 130 6.59 -16.44 -0.37
CA SER A 130 5.48 -15.81 -1.10
C SER A 130 4.26 -16.75 -1.19
N GLY A 131 3.05 -16.20 -1.14
CA GLY A 131 1.79 -16.95 -1.20
C GLY A 131 1.49 -17.87 -0.01
N SER A 132 2.21 -17.75 1.11
CA SER A 132 1.99 -18.58 2.30
C SER A 132 1.08 -17.96 3.36
N GLY A 133 0.52 -16.78 3.08
CA GLY A 133 -0.41 -16.09 3.99
C GLY A 133 0.22 -15.08 4.95
N LYS A 134 1.36 -14.45 4.61
CA LYS A 134 1.98 -13.41 5.47
C LYS A 134 1.04 -12.25 5.75
N SER A 135 0.55 -11.62 4.68
CA SER A 135 -0.38 -10.48 4.73
C SER A 135 -1.75 -10.87 5.27
N TYR A 136 -2.05 -12.17 5.25
CA TYR A 136 -3.23 -12.74 5.88
C TYR A 136 -3.08 -12.79 7.41
N ALA A 137 -2.00 -13.40 7.89
CA ALA A 137 -1.69 -13.50 9.31
C ALA A 137 -1.44 -12.12 9.95
N SER A 138 -0.78 -11.20 9.24
CA SER A 138 -0.65 -9.82 9.68
C SER A 138 -2.00 -9.11 9.74
N GLY A 139 -2.87 -9.31 8.75
CA GLY A 139 -4.24 -8.80 8.75
C GLY A 139 -5.03 -9.25 9.98
N VAL A 140 -4.95 -10.53 10.35
CA VAL A 140 -5.56 -11.06 11.59
C VAL A 140 -5.04 -10.32 12.83
N LEU A 141 -3.72 -10.13 12.93
CA LEU A 141 -3.12 -9.38 14.03
C LEU A 141 -3.58 -7.91 14.06
N VAL A 142 -3.67 -7.27 12.90
CA VAL A 142 -4.14 -5.88 12.77
C VAL A 142 -5.58 -5.72 13.23
N GLU A 143 -6.46 -6.66 12.86
CA GLU A 143 -7.86 -6.67 13.31
C GLU A 143 -7.95 -6.68 14.85
N GLU A 144 -7.19 -7.57 15.50
CA GLU A 144 -7.15 -7.68 16.96
C GLU A 144 -6.64 -6.39 17.63
N ILE A 145 -5.62 -5.76 17.07
CA ILE A 145 -5.07 -4.50 17.59
C ILE A 145 -6.09 -3.36 17.45
N LEU A 146 -6.76 -3.28 16.28
CA LEU A 146 -7.76 -2.25 15.99
C LEU A 146 -9.03 -2.38 16.86
N GLU A 147 -9.44 -3.59 17.21
CA GLU A 147 -10.57 -3.81 18.12
C GLU A 147 -10.32 -3.22 19.51
N ARG A 148 -9.06 -3.22 19.96
CA ARG A 148 -8.66 -2.70 21.28
C ARG A 148 -8.29 -1.23 21.28
N GLY A 149 -8.41 -0.57 20.13
CA GLY A 149 -8.20 0.87 20.04
C GLY A 149 -6.72 1.29 20.14
N ILE A 150 -5.79 0.38 19.91
CA ILE A 150 -4.35 0.68 19.97
C ILE A 150 -3.95 1.45 18.70
N PRO A 151 -3.22 2.57 18.80
CA PRO A 151 -2.69 3.27 17.63
C PRO A 151 -1.78 2.37 16.81
N LEU A 152 -2.02 2.33 15.49
CA LEU A 152 -1.28 1.47 14.57
C LEU A 152 -0.71 2.28 13.40
N LEU A 153 0.55 2.03 13.06
CA LEU A 153 1.20 2.52 11.85
C LEU A 153 1.59 1.33 10.98
N ILE A 154 1.26 1.36 9.69
CA ILE A 154 1.65 0.32 8.73
C ILE A 154 2.42 0.97 7.60
N ILE A 155 3.63 0.48 7.33
CA ILE A 155 4.38 0.80 6.11
C ILE A 155 4.02 -0.26 5.08
N ASP A 156 3.36 0.14 4.00
CA ASP A 156 2.74 -0.76 3.02
C ASP A 156 3.24 -0.44 1.59
N PRO A 157 4.24 -1.17 1.07
CA PRO A 157 4.75 -0.98 -0.29
C PRO A 157 3.82 -1.52 -1.38
N HIS A 158 2.83 -2.35 -1.04
CA HIS A 158 2.01 -3.08 -2.00
C HIS A 158 0.51 -2.74 -1.94
N ALA A 159 0.09 -1.87 -1.02
CA ALA A 159 -1.29 -1.44 -0.82
C ALA A 159 -2.24 -2.58 -0.40
N GLU A 160 -1.75 -3.61 0.28
CA GLU A 160 -2.54 -4.78 0.69
C GLU A 160 -3.50 -4.47 1.86
N TYR A 161 -3.16 -3.47 2.68
CA TYR A 161 -3.92 -3.15 3.90
C TYR A 161 -5.13 -2.24 3.65
N LEU A 162 -5.34 -1.76 2.43
CA LEU A 162 -6.57 -1.05 2.05
C LEU A 162 -7.81 -1.95 2.21
N SER A 163 -7.63 -3.27 2.07
CA SER A 163 -8.65 -4.30 2.26
C SER A 163 -9.30 -4.29 3.65
N LEU A 164 -8.65 -3.73 4.67
CA LEU A 164 -9.21 -3.58 6.02
C LEU A 164 -10.50 -2.75 6.06
N LYS A 165 -10.74 -1.93 5.01
CA LYS A 165 -11.95 -1.13 4.87
C LYS A 165 -13.16 -1.92 4.35
N GLU A 166 -12.95 -3.17 3.92
CA GLU A 166 -13.97 -4.05 3.36
C GLU A 166 -14.25 -5.23 4.29
N LYS A 167 -15.51 -5.70 4.30
CA LYS A 167 -15.92 -6.87 5.08
C LYS A 167 -15.53 -8.15 4.34
N ASN A 168 -15.20 -9.21 5.08
CA ASN A 168 -15.09 -10.54 4.47
C ASN A 168 -16.49 -11.06 4.09
N GLU A 169 -16.61 -11.68 2.92
CA GLU A 169 -17.85 -12.23 2.39
C GLU A 169 -18.09 -13.70 2.82
N ASN A 170 -17.04 -14.41 3.27
CA ASN A 170 -17.14 -15.81 3.68
C ASN A 170 -17.65 -15.99 5.13
N ILE A 171 -18.97 -15.83 5.31
CA ILE A 171 -19.64 -15.92 6.62
C ILE A 171 -19.54 -17.34 7.22
N GLU A 172 -19.64 -18.38 6.40
CA GLU A 172 -19.63 -19.77 6.87
C GLU A 172 -18.28 -20.10 7.53
N GLU A 173 -17.17 -19.73 6.88
CA GLU A 173 -15.83 -19.96 7.42
C GLU A 173 -15.59 -19.20 8.73
N LEU A 174 -16.01 -17.92 8.80
CA LEU A 174 -15.92 -17.12 10.02
C LEU A 174 -16.69 -17.73 11.19
N SER A 175 -17.88 -18.28 10.93
CA SER A 175 -18.74 -18.88 11.96
C SER A 175 -18.08 -20.09 12.64
N LYS A 176 -17.26 -20.87 11.91
CA LYS A 176 -16.48 -22.02 12.44
C LYS A 176 -15.46 -21.59 13.51
N PHE A 177 -15.12 -20.30 13.54
CA PHE A 177 -14.22 -19.68 14.51
C PHE A 177 -14.94 -18.74 15.49
N GLY A 178 -16.28 -18.67 15.46
CA GLY A 178 -17.06 -17.78 16.31
C GLY A 178 -16.89 -16.30 15.96
N LEU A 179 -16.63 -15.99 14.69
CA LEU A 179 -16.36 -14.63 14.19
C LEU A 179 -17.51 -14.13 13.30
N SER A 180 -17.55 -12.80 13.14
CA SER A 180 -18.50 -12.11 12.26
C SER A 180 -17.75 -11.14 11.33
N PRO A 181 -18.21 -10.91 10.09
CA PRO A 181 -17.59 -9.95 9.19
C PRO A 181 -17.53 -8.53 9.78
N LYS A 182 -16.38 -7.87 9.65
CA LYS A 182 -16.16 -6.49 10.11
C LYS A 182 -15.37 -5.70 9.07
N ASN A 183 -15.50 -4.37 9.12
CA ASN A 183 -14.62 -3.45 8.43
C ASN A 183 -14.11 -2.40 9.41
N PHE A 184 -13.02 -1.74 9.03
CA PHE A 184 -12.39 -0.69 9.82
C PHE A 184 -12.25 0.60 9.01
N SER A 185 -13.19 0.87 8.09
CA SER A 185 -13.15 2.05 7.21
C SER A 185 -13.00 3.36 7.96
N GLU A 186 -13.70 3.52 9.09
CA GLU A 186 -13.63 4.70 9.94
C GLU A 186 -12.34 4.80 10.77
N LYS A 187 -11.63 3.69 10.97
CA LYS A 187 -10.39 3.62 11.74
C LYS A 187 -9.15 3.72 10.86
N VAL A 188 -9.23 3.34 9.58
CA VAL A 188 -8.10 3.27 8.66
C VAL A 188 -7.96 4.56 7.84
N ARG A 189 -6.86 5.29 8.06
CA ARG A 189 -6.44 6.43 7.25
C ARG A 189 -5.27 6.01 6.37
N VAL A 190 -5.31 6.37 5.09
CA VAL A 190 -4.27 6.03 4.12
C VAL A 190 -3.54 7.31 3.75
N TYR A 191 -2.22 7.31 3.90
CA TYR A 191 -1.33 8.39 3.52
C TYR A 191 -0.40 7.92 2.41
N SER A 192 -0.04 8.78 1.47
CA SER A 192 0.95 8.43 0.45
C SER A 192 1.81 9.64 0.06
N PRO A 193 3.13 9.45 -0.15
CA PRO A 193 3.96 10.48 -0.75
C PRO A 193 3.71 10.62 -2.27
N ASN A 194 3.15 9.59 -2.92
CA ASN A 194 2.86 9.59 -4.36
C ASN A 194 1.34 9.58 -4.61
N ILE A 195 0.75 10.77 -4.66
CA ILE A 195 -0.69 10.98 -4.93
C ILE A 195 -1.05 10.73 -6.39
N GLN A 196 -0.08 10.75 -7.32
CA GLN A 196 -0.36 10.46 -8.73
C GLN A 196 -0.80 9.01 -8.91
N ASP A 197 -0.13 8.07 -8.24
CA ASP A 197 -0.46 6.64 -8.28
C ASP A 197 -1.47 6.22 -7.19
N ASN A 198 -1.74 7.10 -6.22
CA ASN A 198 -2.62 6.84 -5.08
C ASN A 198 -3.55 8.05 -4.80
N PRO A 199 -4.51 8.35 -5.69
CA PRO A 199 -5.31 9.57 -5.65
C PRO A 199 -6.25 9.67 -4.43
N ASP A 200 -6.67 8.54 -3.87
CA ASP A 200 -7.56 8.48 -2.70
C ASP A 200 -6.82 8.59 -1.36
N ALA A 201 -5.49 8.66 -1.39
CA ALA A 201 -4.67 8.78 -0.19
C ALA A 201 -4.53 10.24 0.25
N ILE A 202 -4.37 10.45 1.56
CA ILE A 202 -4.00 11.75 2.13
C ILE A 202 -2.53 12.03 1.77
N PRO A 203 -2.16 13.21 1.27
CA PRO A 203 -0.76 13.54 1.00
C PRO A 203 0.10 13.41 2.26
N LEU A 204 1.12 12.55 2.19
CA LEU A 204 2.16 12.46 3.22
C LEU A 204 3.19 13.57 2.98
N ARG A 205 3.46 14.36 4.01
CA ARG A 205 4.49 15.42 4.02
C ARG A 205 5.37 15.26 5.25
N LEU A 206 6.67 15.26 5.04
CA LEU A 206 7.70 15.19 6.07
C LEU A 206 8.18 16.59 6.44
N SER A 207 8.67 16.74 7.67
CA SER A 207 9.15 18.02 8.21
C SER A 207 10.48 18.45 7.61
N ASN A 208 10.60 19.75 7.31
CA ASN A 208 11.84 20.41 6.85
C ASN A 208 12.63 21.06 7.99
N PHE A 209 12.10 21.00 9.21
CA PHE A 209 12.71 21.59 10.40
C PHE A 209 13.61 20.58 11.12
N ASN A 210 14.61 21.09 11.84
CA ASN A 210 15.50 20.31 12.71
C ASN A 210 16.27 19.21 11.98
N LEU A 211 16.53 19.39 10.68
CA LEU A 211 17.36 18.48 9.90
C LEU A 211 18.81 18.97 9.96
N SER A 212 19.66 18.25 10.69
CA SER A 212 21.10 18.53 10.71
C SER A 212 21.72 18.29 9.33
N SER A 213 22.83 18.96 9.01
CA SER A 213 23.55 18.76 7.73
C SER A 213 23.85 17.27 7.43
N GLN A 214 24.15 16.51 8.47
CA GLN A 214 24.36 15.05 8.40
C GLN A 214 23.09 14.29 8.01
N GLU A 215 21.92 14.73 8.46
CA GLU A 215 20.63 14.13 8.09
C GLU A 215 20.25 14.41 6.66
N ILE A 216 20.58 15.61 6.16
CA ILE A 216 20.37 15.98 4.75
C ILE A 216 21.13 15.03 3.86
N ILE A 217 22.43 14.87 4.13
CA ILE A 217 23.29 13.91 3.45
C ILE A 217 22.70 12.50 3.52
N HIS A 218 22.18 12.11 4.70
CA HIS A 218 21.59 10.79 4.89
C HIS A 218 20.31 10.60 4.07
N ILE A 219 19.48 11.64 3.92
CA ILE A 219 18.22 11.63 3.18
C ILE A 219 18.43 11.65 1.65
N LEU A 220 19.58 12.13 1.16
CA LEU A 220 19.85 12.11 -0.28
C LEU A 220 19.82 10.67 -0.81
N PRO A 221 19.08 10.42 -1.92
CA PRO A 221 18.89 9.08 -2.48
C PRO A 221 20.17 8.52 -3.13
N THR A 222 21.18 9.36 -3.34
CA THR A 222 22.45 9.01 -3.97
C THR A 222 23.60 9.07 -2.98
N LYS A 223 24.60 8.19 -3.18
CA LYS A 223 25.84 8.24 -2.42
C LYS A 223 26.73 9.33 -2.98
N LEU A 224 27.08 10.31 -2.15
CA LEU A 224 27.92 11.44 -2.55
C LEU A 224 29.41 11.09 -2.46
N SER A 225 30.20 11.63 -3.39
CA SER A 225 31.66 11.65 -3.30
C SER A 225 32.13 12.63 -2.23
N ASN A 226 33.38 12.49 -1.74
CA ASN A 226 33.94 13.42 -0.75
C ASN A 226 33.90 14.89 -1.20
N VAL A 227 34.10 15.16 -2.49
CA VAL A 227 34.02 16.51 -3.06
C VAL A 227 32.59 17.05 -3.00
N GLN A 228 31.61 16.21 -3.34
CA GLN A 228 30.19 16.59 -3.24
C GLN A 228 29.74 16.79 -1.80
N LEU A 229 30.26 15.98 -0.86
CA LEU A 229 30.02 16.20 0.57
C LEU A 229 30.58 17.55 1.01
N SER A 230 31.83 17.88 0.65
CA SER A 230 32.43 19.18 1.00
C SER A 230 31.64 20.36 0.46
N LEU A 231 31.17 20.28 -0.80
CA LEU A 231 30.30 21.31 -1.40
C LEU A 231 28.96 21.42 -0.68
N LEU A 232 28.34 20.28 -0.37
CA LEU A 232 27.06 20.30 0.33
C LEU A 232 27.21 20.86 1.76
N TYR A 233 28.31 20.55 2.44
CA TYR A 233 28.62 21.14 3.74
C TYR A 233 28.88 22.64 3.67
N SER A 234 29.56 23.16 2.63
CA SER A 234 29.77 24.61 2.48
C SER A 234 28.45 25.37 2.34
N CYS A 235 27.49 24.81 1.61
CA CYS A 235 26.15 25.42 1.45
C CYS A 235 25.23 25.24 2.68
N LEU A 236 25.50 24.26 3.55
CA LEU A 236 24.64 23.94 4.69
C LEU A 236 25.12 24.53 6.03
N ASN A 237 26.17 25.35 6.04
CA ASN A 237 26.67 25.98 7.27
C ASN A 237 25.58 26.84 7.94
N ASP A 238 25.32 26.58 9.23
CA ASP A 238 24.38 27.31 10.10
C ASP A 238 22.90 27.30 9.66
N VAL A 239 22.38 26.14 9.26
CA VAL A 239 20.98 26.01 8.80
C VAL A 239 20.15 25.13 9.74
N ASP A 240 19.25 25.74 10.51
CA ASP A 240 18.24 25.04 11.35
C ASP A 240 17.03 24.54 10.55
N ARG A 241 16.85 25.05 9.32
CA ARG A 241 15.72 24.77 8.42
C ARG A 241 16.20 24.65 6.98
N ILE A 242 15.91 23.53 6.34
CA ILE A 242 16.27 23.34 4.93
C ILE A 242 15.27 24.07 4.05
N ASP A 243 15.78 24.97 3.23
CA ASP A 243 15.10 25.45 2.04
C ASP A 243 15.82 24.86 0.83
N PHE A 244 15.16 23.92 0.14
CA PHE A 244 15.73 23.28 -1.05
C PHE A 244 15.95 24.27 -2.19
N ASN A 245 15.13 25.33 -2.30
CA ASN A 245 15.33 26.38 -3.29
C ASN A 245 16.58 27.18 -2.98
N LYS A 246 16.76 27.57 -1.71
CA LYS A 246 17.99 28.24 -1.28
C LYS A 246 19.22 27.35 -1.51
N LEU A 247 19.13 26.07 -1.15
CA LEU A 247 20.23 25.12 -1.35
C LEU A 247 20.62 24.98 -2.84
N ILE A 248 19.63 24.96 -3.73
CA ILE A 248 19.89 24.96 -5.19
C ILE A 248 20.61 26.23 -5.60
N LEU A 249 20.17 27.41 -5.13
CA LEU A 249 20.82 28.69 -5.45
C LEU A 249 22.26 28.74 -4.93
N ASP A 250 22.49 28.32 -3.68
CA ASP A 250 23.82 28.28 -3.07
C ASP A 250 24.75 27.33 -3.85
N LEU A 251 24.25 26.15 -4.24
CA LEU A 251 24.98 25.21 -5.10
C LEU A 251 25.23 25.76 -6.50
N GLU A 252 24.33 26.59 -7.06
CA GLU A 252 24.52 27.22 -8.37
C GLU A 252 25.66 28.25 -8.35
N MET A 253 25.93 28.87 -7.20
CA MET A 253 27.03 29.84 -7.00
C MET A 253 28.41 29.19 -6.87
N GLU A 254 28.50 27.91 -6.52
CA GLU A 254 29.77 27.17 -6.40
C GLU A 254 30.48 27.02 -7.76
N GLU A 255 31.81 27.09 -7.82
CA GLU A 255 32.54 26.98 -9.11
C GLU A 255 32.71 25.52 -9.58
N ASN A 256 32.55 24.55 -8.67
CA ASN A 256 32.88 23.16 -8.92
C ASN A 256 31.87 22.47 -9.86
N PRO A 257 32.29 21.88 -11.00
CA PRO A 257 31.38 21.20 -11.94
C PRO A 257 30.56 20.05 -11.32
N MET A 258 31.01 19.45 -10.21
CA MET A 258 30.28 18.39 -9.52
C MET A 258 28.98 18.89 -8.84
N LYS A 259 28.78 20.21 -8.75
CA LYS A 259 27.56 20.86 -8.25
C LYS A 259 26.31 20.45 -9.03
N TYR A 260 26.41 20.24 -10.34
CA TYR A 260 25.24 19.92 -11.17
C TYR A 260 24.58 18.59 -10.79
N ASN A 261 25.37 17.60 -10.37
CA ASN A 261 24.84 16.32 -9.89
C ASN A 261 24.09 16.49 -8.56
N LEU A 262 24.59 17.34 -7.66
CA LEU A 262 23.91 17.68 -6.41
C LEU A 262 22.61 18.43 -6.69
N ILE A 263 22.66 19.46 -7.53
CA ILE A 263 21.49 20.25 -7.94
C ILE A 263 20.40 19.34 -8.53
N ASN A 264 20.76 18.40 -9.42
CA ASN A 264 19.80 17.46 -9.99
C ASN A 264 19.18 16.54 -8.92
N THR A 265 19.99 16.09 -7.96
CA THR A 265 19.50 15.26 -6.84
C THR A 265 18.54 16.05 -5.94
N VAL A 266 18.88 17.30 -5.63
CA VAL A 266 18.04 18.19 -4.80
C VAL A 266 16.74 18.56 -5.53
N LYS A 267 16.80 18.92 -6.82
CA LYS A 267 15.62 19.18 -7.66
C LYS A 267 14.70 17.97 -7.76
N TYR A 268 15.26 16.76 -7.81
CA TYR A 268 14.47 15.54 -7.78
C TYR A 268 13.71 15.38 -6.45
N LEU A 269 14.37 15.60 -5.31
CA LEU A 269 13.72 15.58 -4.00
C LEU A 269 12.65 16.66 -3.85
N GLU A 270 12.92 17.86 -4.34
CA GLU A 270 11.97 18.97 -4.34
C GLU A 270 10.72 18.62 -5.18
N LYS A 271 10.90 18.07 -6.39
CA LYS A 271 9.80 17.69 -7.28
C LYS A 271 8.86 16.65 -6.67
N LEU A 272 9.37 15.80 -5.79
CA LEU A 272 8.55 14.82 -5.06
C LEU A 272 7.57 15.48 -4.09
N ASN A 273 7.77 16.76 -3.75
CA ASN A 273 6.98 17.53 -2.79
C ASN A 273 6.78 16.74 -1.47
N LEU A 274 7.80 15.98 -1.09
CA LEU A 274 7.75 15.12 0.09
C LEU A 274 7.93 15.92 1.38
N PHE A 275 8.65 17.03 1.29
CA PHE A 275 9.18 17.81 2.37
C PHE A 275 8.47 19.17 2.42
N SER A 276 7.89 19.55 3.57
CA SER A 276 7.07 20.77 3.70
C SER A 276 7.27 21.49 5.04
N ASP A 277 7.05 22.81 5.03
CA ASP A 277 6.89 23.62 6.24
C ASP A 277 5.57 23.33 6.97
N SER A 278 4.61 22.71 6.29
CA SER A 278 3.36 22.21 6.86
C SER A 278 3.33 20.67 6.77
N PRO A 279 4.19 19.97 7.55
CA PRO A 279 4.25 18.51 7.48
C PRO A 279 2.98 17.86 8.01
N THR A 280 2.78 16.59 7.67
CA THR A 280 1.71 15.78 8.26
C THR A 280 1.94 15.69 9.76
N SER A 281 0.91 16.03 10.55
CA SER A 281 0.96 15.94 12.01
C SER A 281 1.23 14.51 12.46
N LEU A 282 2.25 14.33 13.31
CA LEU A 282 2.56 13.02 13.89
C LEU A 282 1.43 12.50 14.79
N ASN A 283 0.65 13.40 15.40
CA ASN A 283 -0.54 13.04 16.19
C ASN A 283 -1.73 12.63 15.30
N ASP A 284 -1.79 13.09 14.05
CA ASP A 284 -2.79 12.62 13.08
C ASP A 284 -2.43 11.25 12.50
N LEU A 285 -1.12 10.97 12.41
CA LEU A 285 -0.57 9.67 12.04
C LEU A 285 -0.77 8.66 13.17
N ILE A 286 -0.52 9.05 14.41
CA ILE A 286 -0.64 8.17 15.57
C ILE A 286 -1.74 8.68 16.50
N SER A 287 -2.95 8.18 16.28
CA SER A 287 -4.11 8.51 17.12
C SER A 287 -4.73 7.25 17.75
N PRO A 288 -5.21 7.31 19.01
CA PRO A 288 -5.98 6.23 19.63
C PRO A 288 -7.12 5.73 18.75
N GLY A 289 -7.19 4.40 18.60
CA GLY A 289 -8.20 3.71 17.79
C GLY A 289 -8.12 3.93 16.29
N LYS A 290 -7.02 4.50 15.78
CA LYS A 290 -6.79 4.68 14.34
C LYS A 290 -5.60 3.84 13.86
N CYS A 291 -5.67 3.45 12.60
CA CYS A 291 -4.58 2.84 11.85
C CYS A 291 -4.20 3.78 10.71
N SER A 292 -2.96 4.22 10.69
CA SER A 292 -2.38 4.96 9.57
C SER A 292 -1.60 4.01 8.69
N VAL A 293 -2.02 3.89 7.44
CA VAL A 293 -1.33 3.12 6.40
C VAL A 293 -0.54 4.07 5.54
N ILE A 294 0.78 3.94 5.53
CA ILE A 294 1.68 4.63 4.63
C ILE A 294 1.79 3.79 3.36
N ASN A 295 0.98 4.13 2.36
CA ASN A 295 0.97 3.47 1.08
C ASN A 295 2.11 3.99 0.20
N LEU A 296 3.09 3.12 -0.06
CA LEU A 296 4.27 3.39 -0.87
C LEU A 296 4.20 2.77 -2.28
N ARG A 297 3.02 2.32 -2.71
CA ARG A 297 2.81 1.84 -4.09
C ARG A 297 3.20 2.92 -5.10
N GLY A 298 4.02 2.55 -6.07
CA GLY A 298 4.53 3.48 -7.09
C GLY A 298 5.67 4.38 -6.61
N VAL A 299 6.19 4.19 -5.39
CA VAL A 299 7.34 4.94 -4.86
C VAL A 299 8.64 4.17 -5.13
N TYR A 300 9.67 4.85 -5.64
CA TYR A 300 11.00 4.26 -5.86
C TYR A 300 11.64 3.78 -4.55
N ALA A 301 12.36 2.66 -4.58
CA ALA A 301 12.90 1.99 -3.39
C ALA A 301 13.75 2.92 -2.52
N GLU A 302 14.65 3.70 -3.13
CA GLU A 302 15.51 4.66 -2.42
C GLU A 302 14.69 5.72 -1.68
N LEU A 303 13.58 6.16 -2.27
CA LEU A 303 12.68 7.12 -1.62
C LEU A 303 11.85 6.46 -0.52
N GLN A 304 11.45 5.19 -0.69
CA GLN A 304 10.78 4.45 0.38
C GLN A 304 11.66 4.36 1.63
N GLU A 305 12.95 4.07 1.48
CA GLU A 305 13.90 4.05 2.60
C GLU A 305 13.99 5.40 3.32
N VAL A 306 14.00 6.50 2.57
CA VAL A 306 14.01 7.88 3.10
C VAL A 306 12.73 8.18 3.89
N VAL A 307 11.56 7.83 3.33
CA VAL A 307 10.27 8.02 3.98
C VAL A 307 10.23 7.23 5.29
N VAL A 308 10.60 5.96 5.28
CA VAL A 308 10.62 5.11 6.48
C VAL A 308 11.63 5.63 7.49
N TYR A 309 12.83 6.01 7.06
CA TYR A 309 13.85 6.58 7.94
C TYR A 309 13.33 7.81 8.70
N LYS A 310 12.87 8.82 7.96
CA LYS A 310 12.52 10.12 8.53
C LYS A 310 11.26 10.01 9.39
N LEU A 311 10.24 9.29 8.90
CA LEU A 311 9.01 9.07 9.65
C LEU A 311 9.27 8.33 10.97
N MET A 312 10.01 7.23 10.94
CA MET A 312 10.28 6.44 12.14
C MET A 312 11.20 7.18 13.12
N LYS A 313 12.13 7.99 12.61
CA LYS A 313 12.98 8.84 13.45
C LYS A 313 12.13 9.86 14.21
N ASP A 314 11.33 10.65 13.50
CA ASP A 314 10.52 11.71 14.10
C ASP A 314 9.52 11.16 15.11
N LEU A 315 8.84 10.07 14.75
CA LEU A 315 7.91 9.38 15.66
C LEU A 315 8.62 8.85 16.91
N PHE A 316 9.82 8.28 16.76
CA PHE A 316 10.56 7.76 17.91
C PHE A 316 11.04 8.87 18.85
N GLU A 317 11.56 9.98 18.31
CA GLU A 317 11.99 11.12 19.10
C GLU A 317 10.84 11.79 19.85
N GLU A 318 9.72 12.04 19.17
CA GLU A 318 8.53 12.63 19.81
C GLU A 318 7.87 11.66 20.79
N ARG A 319 7.94 10.35 20.54
CA ARG A 319 7.51 9.34 21.51
C ARG A 319 8.38 9.37 22.76
N LYS A 320 9.71 9.53 22.65
CA LYS A 320 10.61 9.67 23.81
C LYS A 320 10.30 10.91 24.66
N LYS A 321 9.80 11.98 24.03
CA LYS A 321 9.35 13.21 24.71
C LYS A 321 7.94 13.10 25.31
N GLY A 322 7.17 12.07 24.93
CA GLY A 322 5.79 11.89 25.37
C GLY A 322 4.75 12.65 24.53
N ASN A 323 5.15 13.21 23.39
CA ASN A 323 4.28 14.01 22.52
C ASN A 323 3.43 13.18 21.55
N VAL A 324 3.73 11.88 21.45
CA VAL A 324 3.02 10.88 20.64
C VAL A 324 2.63 9.73 21.57
N PRO A 325 1.41 9.16 21.49
CA PRO A 325 0.99 8.06 22.36
C PRO A 325 1.75 6.77 22.04
N PRO A 326 1.78 5.77 22.94
CA PRO A 326 2.28 4.42 22.62
C PRO A 326 1.58 3.85 21.38
N PHE A 327 2.33 3.18 20.52
CA PHE A 327 1.81 2.68 19.25
C PHE A 327 2.55 1.45 18.76
N PHE A 328 1.87 0.69 17.88
CA PHE A 328 2.45 -0.45 17.20
C PHE A 328 2.77 -0.08 15.75
N THR A 329 3.93 -0.48 15.26
CA THR A 329 4.36 -0.27 13.87
C THR A 329 4.49 -1.61 13.17
N ILE A 330 3.94 -1.74 11.98
CA ILE A 330 4.13 -2.87 11.07
C ILE A 330 4.92 -2.39 9.86
N ILE A 331 5.97 -3.13 9.51
CA ILE A 331 6.78 -2.87 8.32
C ILE A 331 6.67 -4.10 7.41
N GLU A 332 5.91 -3.96 6.32
CA GLU A 332 5.88 -4.94 5.23
C GLU A 332 7.21 -4.94 4.47
N GLU A 333 7.54 -6.10 3.91
CA GLU A 333 8.79 -6.34 3.19
C GLU A 333 10.02 -5.72 3.87
N ALA A 334 10.11 -5.89 5.20
CA ALA A 334 11.09 -5.24 6.08
C ALA A 334 12.54 -5.43 5.65
N HIS A 335 12.86 -6.47 4.87
CA HIS A 335 14.20 -6.69 4.32
C HIS A 335 14.67 -5.57 3.37
N ASN A 336 13.76 -4.75 2.83
CA ASN A 336 14.10 -3.57 2.04
C ASN A 336 14.57 -2.40 2.91
N TYR A 337 14.09 -2.31 4.15
CA TYR A 337 14.35 -1.18 5.06
C TYR A 337 15.38 -1.52 6.16
N LEU A 338 15.58 -2.81 6.37
CA LEU A 338 16.43 -3.40 7.38
C LEU A 338 17.13 -4.66 6.82
N PRO A 339 17.90 -4.53 5.73
CA PRO A 339 18.66 -5.65 5.22
C PRO A 339 19.70 -6.13 6.24
N GLU A 340 19.97 -7.43 6.23
CA GLU A 340 21.13 -8.00 6.92
C GLU A 340 22.40 -7.39 6.33
N ARG A 341 23.40 -7.12 7.18
CA ARG A 341 24.58 -6.30 6.82
C ARG A 341 25.34 -6.84 5.62
N SER A 342 25.30 -8.15 5.38
CA SER A 342 25.92 -8.79 4.22
C SER A 342 25.23 -8.49 2.88
N PHE A 343 23.98 -8.03 2.90
CA PHE A 343 23.19 -7.68 1.70
C PHE A 343 23.14 -6.18 1.42
N GLY A 344 23.55 -5.35 2.37
CA GLY A 344 23.59 -3.90 2.23
C GLY A 344 23.18 -3.19 3.50
N GLU A 345 23.00 -1.88 3.39
CA GLU A 345 22.47 -1.05 4.46
C GLU A 345 21.49 -0.05 3.84
N ALA A 346 20.26 -0.02 4.37
CA ALA A 346 19.25 0.95 3.97
C ALA A 346 19.33 2.19 4.85
N LYS A 347 18.83 3.33 4.38
CA LYS A 347 18.83 4.59 5.17
C LYS A 347 18.10 4.42 6.51
N SER A 348 17.04 3.61 6.54
CA SER A 348 16.24 3.32 7.73
C SER A 348 16.88 2.31 8.70
N SER A 349 17.94 1.60 8.31
CA SER A 349 18.44 0.46 9.08
C SER A 349 18.90 0.84 10.49
N ARG A 350 19.61 1.97 10.65
CA ARG A 350 20.10 2.42 11.97
C ARG A 350 18.96 2.73 12.93
N ILE A 351 17.95 3.49 12.48
CA ILE A 351 16.82 3.89 13.33
C ILE A 351 15.94 2.69 13.68
N LEU A 352 15.69 1.78 12.72
CA LEU A 352 14.90 0.57 12.98
C LEU A 352 15.59 -0.39 13.96
N ARG A 353 16.93 -0.55 13.87
CA ARG A 353 17.70 -1.29 14.89
C ARG A 353 17.60 -0.67 16.27
N GLN A 354 17.68 0.66 16.36
CA GLN A 354 17.52 1.37 17.63
C GLN A 354 16.10 1.20 18.20
N ILE A 355 15.07 1.26 17.35
CA ILE A 355 13.69 1.01 17.77
C ILE A 355 13.52 -0.42 18.27
N ALA A 356 14.12 -1.42 17.61
CA ALA A 356 14.07 -2.81 18.05
C ALA A 356 14.78 -3.04 19.40
N SER A 357 15.79 -2.24 19.76
CA SER A 357 16.52 -2.38 21.03
C SER A 357 15.96 -1.52 22.16
N GLU A 358 15.43 -0.33 21.86
CA GLU A 358 15.00 0.66 22.85
C GLU A 358 13.49 0.92 22.86
N GLY A 359 12.78 0.64 21.76
CA GLY A 359 11.37 1.00 21.55
C GLY A 359 10.45 0.51 22.66
N ARG A 360 10.73 -0.69 23.20
CA ARG A 360 10.05 -1.26 24.37
C ARG A 360 9.96 -0.28 25.55
N LYS A 361 11.04 0.42 25.86
CA LYS A 361 11.11 1.36 27.02
C LYS A 361 10.16 2.53 26.86
N PHE A 362 9.80 2.84 25.61
CA PHE A 362 8.94 3.95 25.24
C PHE A 362 7.57 3.49 24.73
N GLY A 363 7.21 2.20 24.84
CA GLY A 363 5.91 1.72 24.33
C GLY A 363 5.74 1.88 22.82
N LEU A 364 6.85 1.73 22.06
CA LEU A 364 6.83 1.63 20.60
C LEU A 364 7.10 0.18 20.23
N GLY A 365 6.04 -0.52 19.80
CA GLY A 365 6.12 -1.90 19.32
C GLY A 365 6.43 -1.97 17.83
N LEU A 366 7.14 -3.01 17.41
CA LEU A 366 7.58 -3.19 16.03
C LEU A 366 7.23 -4.59 15.56
N CYS A 367 6.58 -4.70 14.41
CA CYS A 367 6.39 -5.93 13.66
C CYS A 367 7.15 -5.84 12.35
N VAL A 368 8.08 -6.77 12.12
CA VAL A 368 8.78 -6.90 10.85
C VAL A 368 8.22 -8.08 10.07
N ILE A 369 7.76 -7.81 8.86
CA ILE A 369 7.21 -8.83 7.96
C ILE A 369 8.18 -9.00 6.80
N SER A 370 8.60 -10.23 6.51
CA SER A 370 9.52 -10.46 5.41
C SER A 370 9.33 -11.82 4.78
N GLN A 371 9.49 -11.85 3.45
CA GLN A 371 9.53 -13.10 2.71
C GLN A 371 10.90 -13.77 2.61
N ARG A 372 11.95 -13.06 3.03
CA ARG A 372 13.34 -13.52 2.99
C ARG A 372 13.98 -13.33 4.37
N PRO A 373 13.72 -14.23 5.34
CA PRO A 373 14.33 -14.20 6.65
C PRO A 373 15.86 -14.07 6.61
N SER A 374 16.53 -14.73 5.66
CA SER A 374 17.98 -14.66 5.51
C SER A 374 18.52 -13.30 5.08
N ARG A 375 17.66 -12.43 4.52
CA ARG A 375 18.01 -11.07 4.10
C ARG A 375 17.61 -10.00 5.10
N LEU A 376 16.89 -10.36 6.17
CA LEU A 376 16.46 -9.43 7.22
C LEU A 376 17.49 -9.45 8.35
N ASP A 377 17.77 -8.28 8.94
CA ASP A 377 18.76 -8.14 10.02
C ASP A 377 18.47 -9.09 11.21
N LYS A 378 19.40 -10.02 11.45
CA LYS A 378 19.29 -11.04 12.49
C LYS A 378 19.23 -10.47 13.89
N SER A 379 19.86 -9.32 14.12
CA SER A 379 19.84 -8.65 15.44
C SER A 379 18.47 -8.07 15.76
N VAL A 380 17.62 -7.84 14.77
CA VAL A 380 16.23 -7.43 14.99
C VAL A 380 15.33 -8.64 15.13
N ILE A 381 15.51 -9.70 14.32
CA ILE A 381 14.76 -10.96 14.47
C ILE A 381 14.94 -11.52 15.89
N SER A 382 16.17 -11.53 16.43
CA SER A 382 16.45 -12.02 17.78
C SER A 382 15.83 -11.17 18.90
N GLN A 383 15.45 -9.92 18.61
CA GLN A 383 14.74 -9.05 19.56
C GLN A 383 13.22 -9.21 19.49
N THR A 384 12.70 -9.95 18.50
CA THR A 384 11.27 -10.25 18.41
C THR A 384 10.93 -11.39 19.36
N SER A 385 10.16 -11.09 20.41
CA SER A 385 9.80 -12.10 21.40
C SER A 385 8.71 -13.06 20.92
N THR A 386 7.94 -12.65 19.90
CA THR A 386 6.93 -13.47 19.24
C THR A 386 7.30 -13.57 17.76
N GLN A 387 7.42 -14.79 17.26
CA GLN A 387 7.69 -15.04 15.85
C GLN A 387 6.57 -15.89 15.29
N ILE A 388 5.97 -15.44 14.19
CA ILE A 388 4.93 -16.15 13.44
C ILE A 388 5.58 -16.62 12.15
N ILE A 389 5.93 -17.90 12.11
CA ILE A 389 6.64 -18.52 10.99
C ILE A 389 5.64 -19.34 10.20
N LEU A 390 5.27 -18.89 9.00
CA LEU A 390 4.48 -19.71 8.08
C LEU A 390 5.42 -20.53 7.18
N LYS A 391 4.86 -21.21 6.19
CA LYS A 391 5.64 -22.07 5.28
C LYS A 391 6.85 -21.33 4.70
N VAL A 392 8.05 -21.93 4.82
CA VAL A 392 9.29 -21.46 4.19
C VAL A 392 9.98 -22.65 3.53
N THR A 393 10.41 -22.51 2.28
CA THR A 393 10.99 -23.62 1.51
C THR A 393 12.45 -23.41 1.15
N ASN A 394 12.97 -22.19 1.27
CA ASN A 394 14.36 -21.90 0.90
C ASN A 394 15.31 -22.38 2.02
N PRO A 395 16.34 -23.20 1.72
CA PRO A 395 17.24 -23.73 2.75
C PRO A 395 18.03 -22.66 3.52
N ASN A 396 18.38 -21.54 2.89
CA ASN A 396 19.09 -20.45 3.58
C ASN A 396 18.16 -19.70 4.54
N ASP A 397 16.89 -19.50 4.14
CA ASP A 397 15.89 -18.90 5.01
C ASP A 397 15.52 -19.83 6.17
N LEU A 398 15.38 -21.13 5.93
CA LEU A 398 15.14 -22.14 6.97
C LEU A 398 16.26 -22.16 8.01
N ARG A 399 17.52 -22.20 7.57
CA ARG A 399 18.68 -22.12 8.48
C ARG A 399 18.72 -20.82 9.29
N ALA A 400 18.38 -19.70 8.66
CA ALA A 400 18.28 -18.41 9.35
C ALA A 400 17.19 -18.43 10.44
N LEU A 401 16.04 -19.04 10.16
CA LEU A 401 14.96 -19.21 11.13
C LEU A 401 15.35 -20.14 12.27
N ALA A 402 15.85 -21.34 11.95
CA ALA A 402 16.23 -22.36 12.94
C ALA A 402 17.29 -21.85 13.93
N SER A 403 18.21 -20.99 13.47
CA SER A 403 19.22 -20.37 14.34
C SER A 403 18.69 -19.20 15.18
N SER A 404 17.52 -18.64 14.84
CA SER A 404 16.93 -17.47 15.52
C SER A 404 15.83 -17.80 16.52
N VAL A 405 15.36 -19.04 16.55
CA VAL A 405 14.23 -19.47 17.37
C VAL A 405 14.73 -20.36 18.51
N GLU A 406 14.53 -19.91 19.74
CA GLU A 406 14.81 -20.73 20.92
C GLU A 406 13.83 -21.92 21.00
N GLY A 407 14.34 -23.10 21.31
CA GLY A 407 13.53 -24.31 21.51
C GLY A 407 13.19 -25.10 20.23
N LEU A 408 13.70 -24.70 19.05
CA LEU A 408 13.63 -25.54 17.86
C LEU A 408 14.69 -26.65 17.87
N THR A 409 14.30 -27.83 17.41
CA THR A 409 15.20 -28.97 17.24
C THR A 409 15.73 -29.00 15.80
N TYR A 410 16.73 -29.85 15.53
CA TYR A 410 17.24 -30.05 14.16
C TYR A 410 16.15 -30.46 13.15
N ASN A 411 15.04 -31.04 13.63
CA ASN A 411 13.91 -31.45 12.77
C ASN A 411 12.97 -30.29 12.40
N SER A 412 13.04 -29.14 13.08
CA SER A 412 12.11 -28.03 12.87
C SER A 412 12.22 -27.38 11.50
N GLU A 413 13.38 -27.47 10.82
CA GLU A 413 13.50 -27.01 9.43
C GLU A 413 12.56 -27.78 8.48
N LYS A 414 12.50 -29.12 8.63
CA LYS A 414 11.60 -29.97 7.83
C LYS A 414 10.14 -29.70 8.16
N GLU A 415 9.84 -29.43 9.43
CA GLU A 415 8.48 -29.12 9.87
C GLU A 415 7.99 -27.80 9.27
N ILE A 416 8.80 -26.73 9.35
CA ILE A 416 8.50 -25.43 8.72
C ILE A 416 8.34 -25.57 7.20
N GLN A 417 9.19 -26.40 6.58
CA GLN A 417 9.11 -26.67 5.14
C GLN A 417 7.80 -27.35 4.73
N ASN A 418 7.27 -28.23 5.58
CA ASN A 418 6.09 -29.03 5.31
C ASN A 418 4.78 -28.42 5.83
N LEU A 419 4.82 -27.27 6.50
CA LEU A 419 3.63 -26.53 6.94
C LEU A 419 2.59 -26.39 5.82
N GLU A 420 1.32 -26.53 6.16
CA GLU A 420 0.19 -26.24 5.28
C GLU A 420 0.01 -24.73 5.14
N ILE A 421 -0.60 -24.29 4.04
CA ILE A 421 -0.95 -22.88 3.86
C ILE A 421 -2.05 -22.55 4.87
N GLY A 422 -1.90 -21.43 5.59
CA GLY A 422 -2.81 -21.07 6.69
C GLY A 422 -2.39 -21.61 8.06
N THR A 423 -1.39 -22.49 8.12
CA THR A 423 -0.77 -22.91 9.39
C THR A 423 0.52 -22.15 9.64
N ALA A 424 0.74 -21.75 10.89
CA ALA A 424 1.95 -21.09 11.36
C ALA A 424 2.54 -21.82 12.56
N LEU A 425 3.87 -21.83 12.64
CA LEU A 425 4.61 -22.09 13.86
C LEU A 425 4.77 -20.78 14.61
N ILE A 426 4.17 -20.68 15.80
CA ILE A 426 4.19 -19.46 16.61
C ILE A 426 5.05 -19.69 17.85
N THR A 427 6.03 -18.82 18.07
CA THR A 427 6.91 -18.84 19.25
C THR A 427 6.62 -17.67 20.18
N GLY A 428 7.02 -17.78 21.45
CA GLY A 428 6.84 -16.71 22.43
C GLY A 428 5.43 -16.56 23.01
N VAL A 429 4.49 -17.40 22.59
CA VAL A 429 3.12 -17.47 23.14
C VAL A 429 3.07 -18.37 24.36
N SER A 430 3.70 -19.54 24.22
CA SER A 430 3.94 -20.48 25.31
C SER A 430 5.44 -20.68 25.49
N GLU A 431 5.82 -21.53 26.45
CA GLU A 431 7.21 -21.91 26.69
C GLU A 431 7.78 -22.80 25.57
N MET A 432 6.91 -23.31 24.67
CA MET A 432 7.32 -24.03 23.47
C MET A 432 6.66 -23.43 22.20
N PRO A 433 7.23 -23.68 21.02
CA PRO A 433 6.60 -23.36 19.75
C PRO A 433 5.27 -24.10 19.57
N LEU A 434 4.27 -23.44 19.00
CA LEU A 434 2.94 -24.01 18.75
C LEU A 434 2.61 -23.98 17.26
N PHE A 435 2.08 -25.09 16.74
CA PHE A 435 1.47 -25.12 15.42
C PHE A 435 0.03 -24.61 15.51
N VAL A 436 -0.29 -23.56 14.78
CA VAL A 436 -1.58 -22.85 14.86
C VAL A 436 -2.16 -22.67 13.47
N ASN A 437 -3.41 -23.07 13.30
CA ASN A 437 -4.20 -22.76 12.12
C ASN A 437 -4.76 -21.35 12.28
N ILE A 438 -4.25 -20.42 11.49
CA ILE A 438 -4.60 -19.01 11.54
C ILE A 438 -6.09 -18.86 11.23
N ARG A 439 -6.81 -18.11 12.07
CA ARG A 439 -8.25 -17.88 11.88
C ARG A 439 -8.53 -17.10 10.60
N PRO A 440 -9.73 -17.21 10.01
CA PRO A 440 -10.12 -16.35 8.92
C PRO A 440 -10.13 -14.86 9.35
N ARG A 441 -9.79 -13.97 8.41
CA ARG A 441 -9.89 -12.51 8.59
C ARG A 441 -11.35 -12.07 8.65
N MET A 442 -11.70 -11.17 9.55
CA MET A 442 -13.04 -10.54 9.59
C MET A 442 -13.24 -9.53 8.46
N THR A 443 -12.14 -8.94 8.00
CA THR A 443 -12.03 -8.05 6.84
C THR A 443 -11.69 -8.84 5.58
N LYS A 444 -11.94 -8.26 4.41
CA LYS A 444 -11.50 -8.85 3.14
C LYS A 444 -9.98 -8.98 3.11
N HIS A 445 -9.46 -9.99 2.44
CA HIS A 445 -8.03 -10.11 2.18
C HIS A 445 -7.65 -9.31 0.93
N GLY A 446 -6.64 -8.45 1.02
CA GLY A 446 -6.01 -7.80 -0.13
C GLY A 446 -4.82 -8.61 -0.63
N GLY A 447 -4.50 -8.51 -1.92
CA GLY A 447 -3.32 -9.17 -2.48
C GLY A 447 -3.54 -10.60 -2.99
N GLU A 448 -4.79 -11.01 -3.23
CA GLU A 448 -5.02 -12.20 -4.08
C GLU A 448 -4.33 -11.95 -5.42
N ALA A 449 -3.38 -12.82 -5.76
CA ALA A 449 -2.71 -12.76 -7.05
C ALA A 449 -3.81 -12.79 -8.10
N THR A 450 -3.90 -11.73 -8.92
CA THR A 450 -4.85 -11.68 -10.02
C THR A 450 -4.64 -12.95 -10.83
N ASN A 451 -5.59 -13.87 -10.75
CA ASN A 451 -5.48 -15.14 -11.44
C ASN A 451 -5.51 -14.78 -12.91
N MET A 452 -4.34 -14.84 -13.57
CA MET A 452 -4.21 -14.38 -14.95
C MET A 452 -5.18 -15.10 -15.88
N LEU A 453 -5.60 -16.32 -15.51
CA LEU A 453 -6.61 -17.07 -16.23
C LEU A 453 -8.03 -16.61 -15.91
N GLU A 454 -8.36 -16.16 -14.70
CA GLU A 454 -9.65 -15.50 -14.44
C GLU A 454 -9.68 -14.09 -15.05
N ALA A 455 -8.58 -13.34 -15.04
CA ALA A 455 -8.50 -12.07 -15.78
C ALA A 455 -8.63 -12.26 -17.32
N VAL A 456 -8.32 -13.45 -17.83
CA VAL A 456 -8.50 -13.83 -19.24
C VAL A 456 -9.89 -14.48 -19.50
N ASN A 457 -10.47 -15.18 -18.51
CA ASN A 457 -11.71 -15.96 -18.64
C ASN A 457 -12.97 -15.23 -18.11
N GLU A 458 -12.83 -14.28 -17.19
CA GLU A 458 -13.82 -13.24 -16.91
C GLU A 458 -13.83 -12.31 -18.12
N GLY A 459 -14.48 -12.81 -19.17
CA GLY A 459 -14.47 -12.27 -20.52
C GLY A 459 -14.60 -10.76 -20.55
N GLU A 460 -13.43 -10.14 -20.68
CA GLU A 460 -13.18 -8.77 -21.08
C GLU A 460 -13.76 -8.57 -22.49
N ARG A 461 -15.08 -8.43 -22.56
CA ARG A 461 -15.75 -7.87 -23.71
C ARG A 461 -15.38 -6.39 -23.78
N GLY A 462 -14.50 -6.03 -24.71
CA GLY A 462 -14.09 -4.64 -24.95
C GLY A 462 -12.59 -4.38 -25.10
N GLU A 463 -12.30 -3.31 -25.81
CA GLU A 463 -10.95 -2.79 -26.00
C GLU A 463 -10.54 -1.92 -24.79
N LEU A 464 -9.33 -2.12 -24.26
CA LEU A 464 -8.80 -1.27 -23.19
C LEU A 464 -8.42 0.10 -23.76
N MET A 465 -9.14 1.14 -23.34
CA MET A 465 -8.93 2.50 -23.84
C MET A 465 -9.05 3.52 -22.70
N GLN A 466 -8.54 4.74 -22.92
CA GLN A 466 -8.86 5.86 -22.03
C GLN A 466 -10.26 6.35 -22.32
N VAL A 467 -11.16 6.22 -21.34
CA VAL A 467 -12.59 6.50 -21.50
C VAL A 467 -13.08 7.41 -20.37
N ILE A 468 -13.95 8.36 -20.73
CA ILE A 468 -14.85 9.04 -19.80
C ILE A 468 -16.21 8.35 -19.94
N LYS A 469 -16.69 7.72 -18.86
CA LYS A 469 -17.98 7.01 -18.87
C LYS A 469 -19.13 7.96 -18.59
N GLN A 470 -20.24 7.77 -19.30
CA GLN A 470 -21.53 8.34 -18.90
C GLN A 470 -21.90 7.87 -17.48
N LYS A 471 -22.28 8.82 -16.61
CA LYS A 471 -22.87 8.52 -15.30
C LYS A 471 -24.36 8.18 -15.48
N ILE A 472 -24.69 6.90 -15.36
CA ILE A 472 -26.05 6.34 -15.50
C ILE A 472 -26.61 6.05 -14.11
N SER A 473 -27.87 6.40 -13.83
CA SER A 473 -28.51 6.05 -12.56
C SER A 473 -28.91 4.58 -12.52
N ARG A 474 -29.15 4.01 -11.33
CA ARG A 474 -29.64 2.63 -11.19
C ARG A 474 -30.96 2.39 -11.93
N GLN A 475 -31.85 3.37 -11.91
CA GLN A 475 -33.15 3.33 -12.63
C GLN A 475 -32.96 3.38 -14.15
N ASP A 476 -31.99 4.16 -14.63
CA ASP A 476 -31.65 4.20 -16.06
C ASP A 476 -31.06 2.86 -16.52
N MET A 477 -30.21 2.21 -15.70
CA MET A 477 -29.68 0.87 -16.03
C MET A 477 -30.76 -0.21 -16.14
N GLU A 478 -31.80 -0.17 -15.28
CA GLU A 478 -32.95 -1.07 -15.37
C GLU A 478 -33.78 -0.87 -16.65
N LEU A 479 -33.85 0.38 -17.15
CA LEU A 479 -34.52 0.74 -18.40
C LEU A 479 -33.69 0.42 -19.66
N ILE A 480 -32.35 0.42 -19.56
CA ILE A 480 -31.43 0.27 -20.68
C ILE A 480 -31.34 -1.18 -21.20
N GLY A 481 -31.63 -2.19 -20.37
CA GLY A 481 -31.63 -3.61 -20.76
C GLY A 481 -30.26 -4.16 -21.18
N GLU A 482 -30.12 -5.48 -21.28
CA GLU A 482 -28.82 -6.15 -21.53
C GLU A 482 -28.27 -6.03 -22.98
N ASN A 483 -29.05 -5.48 -23.93
CA ASN A 483 -28.74 -5.57 -25.37
C ASN A 483 -28.34 -4.25 -26.06
N MET A 484 -28.12 -3.14 -25.34
CA MET A 484 -27.68 -1.88 -25.97
C MET A 484 -26.15 -1.83 -26.18
N LYS A 485 -25.72 -1.50 -27.40
CA LYS A 485 -24.31 -1.25 -27.74
C LYS A 485 -23.94 0.20 -27.39
N ALA A 486 -22.86 0.39 -26.64
CA ALA A 486 -22.33 1.71 -26.39
C ALA A 486 -21.80 2.34 -27.69
N LYS A 487 -21.82 3.67 -27.78
CA LYS A 487 -21.20 4.44 -28.85
C LYS A 487 -20.01 5.19 -28.27
N LEU A 488 -18.86 5.01 -28.89
CA LEU A 488 -17.58 5.56 -28.41
C LEU A 488 -17.23 6.77 -29.27
N ILE A 489 -17.37 7.97 -28.70
CA ILE A 489 -17.08 9.23 -29.38
C ILE A 489 -15.61 9.59 -29.15
N PRO A 490 -14.80 9.80 -30.21
CA PRO A 490 -13.41 10.21 -30.04
C PRO A 490 -13.38 11.64 -29.51
N CYS A 491 -12.61 11.88 -28.45
CA CYS A 491 -12.52 13.17 -27.78
C CYS A 491 -11.07 13.58 -27.50
N LEU A 492 -10.85 14.87 -27.34
CA LEU A 492 -9.60 15.45 -26.85
C LEU A 492 -9.87 16.10 -25.49
N TYR A 493 -9.30 15.52 -24.45
CA TYR A 493 -9.32 16.06 -23.10
C TYR A 493 -8.16 17.04 -22.93
N ILE A 494 -8.43 18.26 -22.48
CA ILE A 494 -7.45 19.34 -22.35
C ILE A 494 -7.48 19.88 -20.92
N GLN A 495 -6.33 19.99 -20.28
CA GLN A 495 -6.18 20.61 -18.97
C GLN A 495 -5.59 22.01 -19.09
N SER A 496 -6.25 22.98 -18.48
CA SER A 496 -5.75 24.34 -18.28
C SER A 496 -5.41 24.56 -16.79
N ASP A 497 -5.05 25.79 -16.42
CA ASP A 497 -4.75 26.16 -15.02
C ASP A 497 -6.05 26.14 -14.18
N ASP A 498 -7.16 26.61 -14.74
CA ASP A 498 -8.41 26.87 -14.00
C ASP A 498 -9.53 25.83 -14.26
N PHE A 499 -9.48 25.11 -15.38
CA PHE A 499 -10.55 24.18 -15.81
C PHE A 499 -10.04 23.10 -16.76
N ASN A 500 -10.83 22.04 -16.95
CA ASN A 500 -10.60 21.03 -17.98
C ASN A 500 -11.70 21.11 -19.04
N LEU A 501 -11.34 20.82 -20.29
CA LEU A 501 -12.24 20.82 -21.45
C LEU A 501 -12.25 19.45 -22.12
N LEU A 502 -13.36 19.13 -22.79
CA LEU A 502 -13.48 17.95 -23.63
C LEU A 502 -14.01 18.33 -25.00
N PHE A 503 -13.21 18.15 -26.03
CA PHE A 503 -13.63 18.39 -27.41
C PHE A 503 -14.03 17.09 -28.09
N ASN A 504 -15.21 17.06 -28.70
CA ASN A 504 -15.66 15.97 -29.54
C ASN A 504 -14.95 16.04 -30.90
N LEU A 505 -14.09 15.07 -31.19
CA LEU A 505 -13.28 15.03 -32.41
C LEU A 505 -14.05 14.47 -33.63
N ASN A 506 -15.28 14.00 -33.45
CA ASN A 506 -16.16 13.63 -34.57
C ASN A 506 -16.85 14.85 -35.19
N ASN A 507 -17.20 15.87 -34.41
CA ASN A 507 -17.98 17.03 -34.88
C ASN A 507 -17.39 18.40 -34.52
N GLY A 508 -16.28 18.47 -33.78
CA GLY A 508 -15.61 19.72 -33.41
C GLY A 508 -16.29 20.51 -32.30
N LYS A 509 -17.32 19.94 -31.66
CA LYS A 509 -18.05 20.61 -30.58
C LYS A 509 -17.33 20.48 -29.24
N LEU A 510 -17.44 21.53 -28.43
CA LEU A 510 -16.98 21.52 -27.04
C LEU A 510 -18.06 20.87 -26.18
N VAL A 511 -17.75 19.71 -25.60
CA VAL A 511 -18.70 18.91 -24.82
C VAL A 511 -19.05 19.66 -23.54
N LYS A 512 -20.34 19.91 -23.35
CA LYS A 512 -20.90 20.51 -22.12
C LYS A 512 -21.55 19.46 -21.23
N ASN A 513 -22.10 18.40 -21.83
CA ASN A 513 -22.80 17.34 -21.12
C ASN A 513 -22.26 15.96 -21.51
N ILE A 514 -21.54 15.34 -20.58
CA ILE A 514 -20.97 13.99 -20.72
C ILE A 514 -22.08 12.93 -20.84
N LYS A 515 -23.31 13.19 -20.37
CA LYS A 515 -24.39 12.20 -20.42
C LYS A 515 -24.84 11.85 -21.83
N ASN A 516 -24.77 12.79 -22.76
CA ASN A 516 -25.24 12.61 -24.13
C ASN A 516 -24.22 13.05 -25.17
N GLY A 517 -23.06 13.58 -24.74
CA GLY A 517 -22.04 14.12 -25.63
C GLY A 517 -22.45 15.44 -26.28
N ASP A 518 -23.51 16.10 -25.78
CA ASP A 518 -23.95 17.39 -26.29
C ASP A 518 -22.96 18.48 -25.91
N GLY A 519 -22.82 19.42 -26.83
CA GLY A 519 -21.85 20.49 -26.76
C GLY A 519 -22.19 21.65 -27.67
N ALA A 520 -21.47 22.75 -27.49
CA ALA A 520 -21.60 23.91 -28.36
C ALA A 520 -20.64 23.79 -29.55
N GLU A 521 -21.04 24.33 -30.70
CA GLU A 521 -20.15 24.50 -31.83
C GLU A 521 -19.26 25.72 -31.57
N VAL A 522 -17.96 25.45 -31.41
CA VAL A 522 -16.98 26.47 -31.04
C VAL A 522 -15.97 26.70 -32.18
N ILE A 523 -15.66 25.64 -32.94
CA ILE A 523 -14.82 25.71 -34.14
C ILE A 523 -15.74 25.89 -35.35
N LYS A 524 -16.04 27.14 -35.71
CA LYS A 524 -16.70 27.45 -36.99
C LYS A 524 -15.65 27.49 -38.09
N GLU A 525 -15.93 26.93 -39.26
CA GLU A 525 -15.05 27.12 -40.43
C GLU A 525 -15.01 28.61 -40.80
N ILE A 526 -13.89 29.26 -40.53
CA ILE A 526 -13.69 30.67 -40.85
C ILE A 526 -12.81 30.77 -42.10
N ASN A 527 -13.41 31.11 -43.24
CA ASN A 527 -12.68 31.32 -44.49
C ASN A 527 -12.02 32.71 -44.49
N LEU A 528 -10.81 32.78 -43.95
CA LEU A 528 -9.99 33.99 -43.82
C LEU A 528 -8.69 33.85 -44.59
N SER A 529 -8.23 34.95 -45.21
CA SER A 529 -6.85 35.06 -45.70
C SER A 529 -5.85 35.00 -44.54
N SER A 530 -4.57 34.76 -44.82
CA SER A 530 -3.51 34.71 -43.80
C SER A 530 -3.44 35.98 -42.93
N SER A 531 -3.58 37.17 -43.52
CA SER A 531 -3.61 38.45 -42.78
C SER A 531 -4.88 38.62 -41.96
N GLN A 532 -6.04 38.23 -42.50
CA GLN A 532 -7.32 38.24 -41.78
C GLN A 532 -7.30 37.31 -40.57
N LYS A 533 -6.73 36.11 -40.74
CA LYS A 533 -6.62 35.09 -39.68
C LYS A 533 -5.77 35.58 -38.52
N ARG A 534 -4.62 36.22 -38.79
CA ARG A 534 -3.76 36.79 -37.73
C ARG A 534 -4.47 37.85 -36.89
N ILE A 535 -5.20 38.75 -37.54
CA ILE A 535 -5.96 39.80 -36.84
C ILE A 535 -7.10 39.18 -36.03
N PHE A 536 -7.78 38.16 -36.57
CA PHE A 536 -8.86 37.46 -35.88
C PHE A 536 -8.36 36.64 -34.68
N ASP A 537 -7.24 35.92 -34.81
CA ASP A 537 -6.62 35.16 -33.73
C ASP A 537 -6.13 36.09 -32.60
N THR A 538 -5.56 37.24 -32.96
CA THR A 538 -5.18 38.25 -31.98
C THR A 538 -6.41 38.84 -31.29
N ALA A 539 -7.51 39.06 -32.03
CA ALA A 539 -8.77 39.56 -31.49
C ALA A 539 -9.41 38.58 -30.48
N LEU A 540 -9.28 37.27 -30.70
CA LEU A 540 -9.72 36.22 -29.76
C LEU A 540 -9.09 36.37 -28.38
N SER A 541 -7.82 36.76 -28.32
CA SER A 541 -7.11 36.94 -27.04
C SER A 541 -7.46 38.24 -26.31
N LEU A 542 -7.86 39.31 -27.02
CA LEU A 542 -7.98 40.65 -26.46
C LEU A 542 -9.39 41.02 -25.96
N LYS A 543 -10.44 40.28 -26.35
CA LYS A 543 -11.87 40.54 -26.06
C LYS A 543 -12.41 41.88 -26.62
N GLU A 544 -11.77 43.01 -26.29
CA GLU A 544 -11.98 44.36 -26.83
C GLU A 544 -10.61 45.03 -27.06
N PHE A 545 -10.44 45.76 -28.17
CA PHE A 545 -9.14 46.33 -28.53
C PHE A 545 -9.28 47.57 -29.44
N SER A 546 -8.25 48.41 -29.45
CA SER A 546 -8.11 49.50 -30.43
C SER A 546 -7.32 49.05 -31.66
N ALA A 547 -7.41 49.80 -32.77
CA ALA A 547 -6.57 49.54 -33.95
C ALA A 547 -5.06 49.63 -33.62
N ALA A 548 -4.66 50.54 -32.73
CA ALA A 548 -3.27 50.67 -32.30
C ALA A 548 -2.78 49.44 -31.51
N GLU A 549 -3.63 48.91 -30.63
CA GLU A 549 -3.32 47.71 -29.87
C GLU A 549 -3.24 46.47 -30.77
N MET A 550 -4.17 46.33 -31.71
CA MET A 550 -4.14 45.25 -32.70
C MET A 550 -2.88 45.29 -33.57
N PHE A 551 -2.44 46.48 -33.98
CA PHE A 551 -1.19 46.66 -34.72
C PHE A 551 0.01 46.13 -33.93
N SER A 552 0.11 46.49 -32.65
CA SER A 552 1.24 46.12 -31.80
C SER A 552 1.36 44.60 -31.55
N LYS A 553 0.24 43.86 -31.63
CA LYS A 553 0.17 42.44 -31.25
C LYS A 553 0.00 41.48 -32.42
N SER A 554 -0.57 41.90 -33.56
CA SER A 554 -0.90 41.01 -34.69
C SER A 554 0.23 40.80 -35.69
N GLY A 555 1.25 41.67 -35.71
CA GLY A 555 2.37 41.59 -36.65
C GLY A 555 1.98 41.81 -38.12
N VAL A 556 0.84 42.46 -38.38
CA VAL A 556 0.35 42.80 -39.74
C VAL A 556 0.81 44.22 -40.13
N GLN A 557 1.10 44.44 -41.41
CA GLN A 557 1.49 45.77 -41.90
C GLN A 557 0.38 46.81 -41.69
N PHE A 558 0.77 48.02 -41.34
CA PHE A 558 -0.17 49.10 -41.00
C PHE A 558 -1.10 49.47 -42.17
N SER A 559 -0.61 49.38 -43.42
CA SER A 559 -1.38 49.63 -44.64
C SER A 559 -2.60 48.71 -44.80
N ASP A 560 -2.50 47.47 -44.30
CA ASP A 560 -3.51 46.43 -44.50
C ASP A 560 -4.41 46.23 -43.28
N LEU A 561 -4.07 46.83 -42.14
CA LEU A 561 -4.75 46.61 -40.88
C LEU A 561 -6.19 47.15 -40.91
N HIS A 562 -6.36 48.42 -41.30
CA HIS A 562 -7.67 49.06 -41.29
C HIS A 562 -8.63 48.46 -42.33
N SER A 563 -8.14 48.14 -43.53
CA SER A 563 -8.93 47.45 -44.55
C SER A 563 -9.35 46.06 -44.07
N THR A 564 -8.44 45.32 -43.41
CA THR A 564 -8.74 44.00 -42.88
C THR A 564 -9.72 44.03 -41.70
N LEU A 565 -9.58 44.98 -40.77
CA LEU A 565 -10.53 45.18 -39.67
C LEU A 565 -11.94 45.50 -40.19
N ASN A 566 -12.05 46.32 -41.22
CA ASN A 566 -13.33 46.63 -41.85
C ASN A 566 -13.94 45.40 -42.53
N ILE A 567 -13.16 44.61 -43.28
CA ILE A 567 -13.62 43.35 -43.90
C ILE A 567 -14.10 42.36 -42.81
N LEU A 568 -13.38 42.26 -41.69
CA LEU A 568 -13.80 41.40 -40.58
C LEU A 568 -15.09 41.92 -39.90
N CYS A 569 -15.31 43.24 -39.86
CA CYS A 569 -16.58 43.81 -39.39
C CYS A 569 -17.74 43.53 -40.38
N GLU A 570 -17.51 43.67 -41.68
CA GLU A 570 -18.50 43.37 -42.73
C GLU A 570 -18.92 41.89 -42.71
N LYS A 571 -17.94 40.99 -42.51
CA LYS A 571 -18.19 39.56 -42.31
C LYS A 571 -18.78 39.22 -40.92
N ARG A 572 -19.04 40.23 -40.07
CA ARG A 572 -19.57 40.10 -38.70
C ARG A 572 -18.71 39.29 -37.74
N TYR A 573 -17.41 39.16 -38.03
CA TYR A 573 -16.44 38.56 -37.11
C TYR A 573 -16.05 39.52 -35.99
N LEU A 574 -16.06 40.82 -36.30
CA LEU A 574 -15.84 41.91 -35.36
C LEU A 574 -17.03 42.87 -35.36
N VAL A 575 -17.19 43.61 -34.27
CA VAL A 575 -18.13 44.73 -34.13
C VAL A 575 -17.32 45.95 -33.73
N LYS A 576 -17.54 47.07 -34.42
CA LYS A 576 -16.91 48.35 -34.09
C LYS A 576 -17.82 49.14 -33.16
N GLU A 577 -17.30 49.54 -32.00
CA GLU A 577 -17.99 50.38 -31.02
C GLU A 577 -17.13 51.61 -30.74
N GLY A 578 -17.52 52.77 -31.29
CA GLY A 578 -16.71 53.99 -31.23
C GLY A 578 -15.34 53.81 -31.90
N ASN A 579 -14.28 53.96 -31.11
CA ASN A 579 -12.88 53.80 -31.55
C ASN A 579 -12.31 52.40 -31.31
N ASN A 580 -13.08 51.51 -30.66
CA ASN A 580 -12.67 50.16 -30.34
C ASN A 580 -13.39 49.13 -31.21
N PHE A 581 -12.81 47.94 -31.24
CA PHE A 581 -13.34 46.76 -31.89
C PHE A 581 -13.47 45.65 -30.85
N ARG A 582 -14.48 44.82 -31.02
CA ARG A 582 -14.69 43.62 -30.22
C ARG A 582 -15.10 42.46 -31.09
N LEU A 583 -14.99 41.24 -30.57
CA LEU A 583 -15.55 40.07 -31.25
C LEU A 583 -17.06 40.19 -31.42
N GLY A 584 -17.55 39.74 -32.58
CA GLY A 584 -18.97 39.54 -32.82
C GLY A 584 -19.54 38.52 -31.84
N GLU A 585 -20.82 38.68 -31.48
CA GLU A 585 -21.48 37.86 -30.44
C GLU A 585 -21.39 36.36 -30.72
N ASN A 586 -21.42 35.98 -32.00
CA ASN A 586 -21.28 34.59 -32.47
C ASN A 586 -19.91 33.93 -32.22
N PHE A 587 -18.92 34.69 -31.73
CA PHE A 587 -17.54 34.27 -31.52
C PHE A 587 -17.03 34.59 -30.10
N ARG A 588 -17.91 35.10 -29.22
CA ARG A 588 -17.61 35.22 -27.78
C ARG A 588 -17.80 33.85 -27.14
N VAL A 589 -16.71 33.22 -26.72
CA VAL A 589 -16.72 31.90 -26.08
C VAL A 589 -16.09 32.04 -24.71
N ASP A 590 -16.87 31.84 -23.65
CA ASP A 590 -16.33 31.65 -22.31
C ASP A 590 -16.12 30.15 -22.08
N LEU A 591 -14.85 29.71 -22.07
CA LEU A 591 -14.49 28.31 -21.91
C LEU A 591 -14.82 27.77 -20.51
N ASN A 592 -14.92 28.63 -19.49
CA ASN A 592 -15.25 28.21 -18.12
C ASN A 592 -16.63 27.54 -18.03
N GLU A 593 -17.59 27.98 -18.85
CA GLU A 593 -18.95 27.42 -18.89
C GLU A 593 -19.02 25.98 -19.41
N PHE A 594 -17.92 25.48 -19.98
CA PHE A 594 -17.78 24.14 -20.54
C PHE A 594 -16.79 23.28 -19.75
N SER A 595 -16.46 23.71 -18.54
CA SER A 595 -15.60 22.96 -17.64
C SER A 595 -16.18 21.58 -17.35
N ILE A 596 -15.35 20.56 -17.49
CA ILE A 596 -15.65 19.19 -17.09
C ILE A 596 -14.74 18.77 -15.94
N TYR A 597 -15.30 17.96 -15.04
CA TYR A 597 -14.60 17.47 -13.85
C TYR A 597 -14.20 15.99 -13.96
N ASP A 598 -14.89 15.24 -14.83
CA ASP A 598 -14.60 13.84 -15.09
C ASP A 598 -13.30 13.68 -15.87
N LYS A 599 -12.47 12.72 -15.47
CA LYS A 599 -11.16 12.47 -16.06
C LYS A 599 -11.18 11.18 -16.88
N PRO A 600 -10.41 11.09 -17.98
CA PRO A 600 -10.23 9.84 -18.70
C PRO A 600 -9.54 8.79 -17.82
N GLU A 601 -10.11 7.59 -17.77
CA GLU A 601 -9.57 6.43 -17.05
C GLU A 601 -9.38 5.26 -18.01
N PHE A 602 -8.38 4.41 -17.78
CA PHE A 602 -8.24 3.19 -18.56
C PHE A 602 -9.34 2.19 -18.18
N LYS A 603 -10.24 1.91 -19.12
CA LYS A 603 -11.32 0.94 -18.95
C LYS A 603 -11.47 0.11 -20.22
N ARG A 604 -11.89 -1.13 -20.04
CA ARG A 604 -12.35 -1.94 -21.17
C ARG A 604 -13.77 -1.58 -21.50
N VAL A 605 -13.99 -1.27 -22.77
CA VAL A 605 -15.28 -0.84 -23.29
C VAL A 605 -15.55 -1.50 -24.62
N GLU A 606 -16.82 -1.85 -24.82
CA GLU A 606 -17.30 -2.50 -26.02
C GLU A 606 -18.37 -1.60 -26.63
N GLY A 607 -18.12 -1.12 -27.85
CA GLY A 607 -19.00 -0.14 -28.46
C GLY A 607 -18.61 0.23 -29.88
N GLU A 608 -19.56 0.83 -30.60
CA GLU A 608 -19.35 1.33 -31.95
C GLU A 608 -18.50 2.60 -31.91
N LYS A 609 -17.28 2.51 -32.44
CA LYS A 609 -16.37 3.66 -32.54
C LYS A 609 -16.85 4.61 -33.61
N VAL A 610 -17.04 5.87 -33.21
CA VAL A 610 -17.37 6.95 -34.12
C VAL A 610 -16.10 7.44 -34.80
N GLU A 611 -16.18 7.72 -36.10
CA GLU A 611 -15.05 8.23 -36.87
C GLU A 611 -14.59 9.61 -36.38
N LYS A 612 -13.27 9.81 -36.27
CA LYS A 612 -12.65 11.10 -35.99
C LYS A 612 -12.60 11.94 -37.27
N LYS A 613 -13.24 13.12 -37.28
CA LYS A 613 -13.28 14.05 -38.42
C LYS A 613 -12.46 15.32 -38.22
N VAL A 614 -12.18 15.68 -36.97
CA VAL A 614 -11.44 16.90 -36.59
C VAL A 614 -10.02 16.54 -36.16
N LYS A 615 -9.03 17.30 -36.64
CA LYS A 615 -7.63 17.11 -36.27
C LYS A 615 -7.36 17.75 -34.91
N VAL A 616 -6.59 17.06 -34.08
CA VAL A 616 -6.19 17.52 -32.74
C VAL A 616 -5.46 18.86 -32.78
N TYR A 617 -4.61 19.05 -33.80
CA TYR A 617 -3.86 20.30 -33.99
C TYR A 617 -4.76 21.53 -34.13
N ASP A 618 -5.89 21.40 -34.85
CA ASP A 618 -6.83 22.51 -35.06
C ASP A 618 -7.52 22.91 -33.75
N VAL A 619 -7.86 21.92 -32.92
CA VAL A 619 -8.44 22.14 -31.58
C VAL A 619 -7.42 22.79 -30.64
N LEU A 620 -6.19 22.29 -30.59
CA LEU A 620 -5.15 22.83 -29.70
C LEU A 620 -4.76 24.27 -30.07
N ASN A 621 -4.67 24.57 -31.37
CA ASN A 621 -4.43 25.94 -31.83
C ASN A 621 -5.54 26.89 -31.39
N PHE A 622 -6.80 26.47 -31.53
CA PHE A 622 -7.93 27.27 -31.10
C PHE A 622 -7.90 27.53 -29.58
N VAL A 623 -7.68 26.49 -28.78
CA VAL A 623 -7.67 26.62 -27.31
C VAL A 623 -6.49 27.47 -26.84
N ASN A 624 -5.30 27.30 -27.41
CA ASN A 624 -4.12 28.09 -27.06
C ASN A 624 -4.29 29.59 -27.30
N ASN A 625 -5.19 30.00 -28.20
CA ASN A 625 -5.51 31.41 -28.43
C ASN A 625 -6.42 32.01 -27.33
N LEU A 626 -7.04 31.16 -26.50
CA LEU A 626 -8.04 31.57 -25.49
C LEU A 626 -7.62 31.24 -24.05
N ALA A 627 -6.89 30.15 -23.85
CA ALA A 627 -6.43 29.67 -22.55
C ALA A 627 -5.12 28.90 -22.68
N LYS A 628 -4.30 28.91 -21.63
CA LYS A 628 -3.07 28.12 -21.59
C LYS A 628 -3.39 26.63 -21.50
N VAL A 629 -2.78 25.82 -22.37
CA VAL A 629 -2.88 24.36 -22.32
C VAL A 629 -1.69 23.80 -21.53
N ASN A 630 -1.96 23.17 -20.38
CA ASN A 630 -0.95 22.51 -19.55
C ASN A 630 -0.67 21.07 -20.04
N SER A 631 -1.71 20.34 -20.39
CA SER A 631 -1.62 19.01 -20.97
C SER A 631 -2.85 18.66 -21.80
N TYR A 632 -2.73 17.68 -22.69
CA TYR A 632 -3.87 17.15 -23.44
C TYR A 632 -3.73 15.63 -23.65
N LYS A 633 -4.86 14.94 -23.81
CA LYS A 633 -4.93 13.49 -24.04
C LYS A 633 -6.09 13.16 -24.99
N GLU A 634 -5.83 12.33 -26.00
CA GLU A 634 -6.91 11.71 -26.76
C GLU A 634 -7.58 10.62 -25.90
N CYS A 635 -8.90 10.62 -25.87
CA CYS A 635 -9.72 9.68 -25.10
C CYS A 635 -11.02 9.40 -25.83
N TRP A 636 -11.86 8.54 -25.27
CA TRP A 636 -13.19 8.23 -25.77
C TRP A 636 -14.25 8.66 -24.75
N LEU A 637 -15.35 9.20 -25.23
CA LEU A 637 -16.55 9.42 -24.44
C LEU A 637 -17.51 8.26 -24.73
N GLU A 638 -17.80 7.45 -23.72
CA GLU A 638 -18.74 6.33 -23.81
C GLU A 638 -20.15 6.85 -23.52
N ILE A 639 -21.01 6.78 -24.53
CA ILE A 639 -22.44 7.12 -24.41
C ILE A 639 -23.30 5.94 -24.84
N TYR A 640 -24.44 5.78 -24.19
CA TYR A 640 -25.44 4.81 -24.61
C TYR A 640 -26.49 5.55 -25.44
N ALA A 641 -26.67 5.13 -26.69
CA ALA A 641 -27.72 5.69 -27.53
C ALA A 641 -29.06 5.18 -27.01
N LEU A 642 -29.83 6.05 -26.34
CA LEU A 642 -31.27 5.84 -26.22
C LEU A 642 -31.84 5.96 -27.63
N THR A 643 -31.91 4.87 -28.38
CA THR A 643 -32.95 4.77 -29.40
C THR A 643 -34.26 4.85 -28.63
N LEU A 644 -34.82 6.05 -28.57
CA LEU A 644 -36.26 6.20 -28.40
C LEU A 644 -36.85 5.25 -29.44
N CYS A 645 -37.36 4.11 -29.00
CA CYS A 645 -38.36 3.40 -29.78
C CYS A 645 -39.43 4.46 -30.05
N GLU A 646 -39.46 4.96 -31.29
CA GLU A 646 -40.67 5.55 -31.83
C GLU A 646 -41.79 4.56 -31.51
N ARG A 647 -42.76 5.03 -30.72
CA ARG A 647 -43.91 4.24 -30.26
C ARG A 647 -44.71 3.69 -31.42
#